data_AF-A0A3M1N6M2-F1
#
_entry.id   AF-A0A3M1N6M2-F1
#
_cell.length_a   1.000
_cell.length_b   1.000
_cell.length_c   1.000
_cell.angle_alpha   90.00
_cell.angle_beta   90.00
_cell.angle_gamma   90.00
#
_symmetry.space_group_name_H-M   'P 1'
#
loop_
_entity.id
_entity.type
_entity.pdbx_description
1 polymer ?
#
loop_
_entity_poly.entity_id
_entity_poly.type
_entity_poly.pdbx_seq_one_letter_code
_entity_poly.pdbx_strand_id
1 'polypeptide(L)'
;MFIAPLILLAALIGGWWDAGLWVANAGLFYGIFAVFYTSVFTYGAGLLTGLIQPLGYWLAQQGVQRGSQPWYYYLLVQVPIYEYLPLLASALGTWYIARGTGYEVQGTEYRVRGTEYDVQGTGYGAQGTEYDVHGTGYFPIFFLYWSMTSLLAYSVAGEKMPWLTYHITLPMTLLGGWALGRFSEGFDWDALRHKSLWQVILLLPLFALSAALALPVFLHLGETPAVQVVGAFTSALFAGMCAWALLKRLSTWSPSQVLHLLGMGFFALLALLTARTAFTAAYINAEYPTEFLVYAHSAPANKRLYHELQDLSYRLYGDLSIKVAYDNSDGKGDPGAAWPLSWYLRNFPNTLGFGPDAPADLRTYDVVVVSDSNWANIDPLLRGQYNVFEVNRMWWPMQDYFDLNWDRIRKALASPEMRAALFQIWLNRNYDAYGKLTGQELHPPVWNPTRKMRVYIRKDIASRLWAQTNTPQAAAPAQGSGSDYESGHISNPPKKVITHPEMRNPRGVAVAPDGSLYVTDISAQRVFHFASNGTLLGSWGEYGASEAEPAPPGTFNEPWGIAVAPDGSVYVADTWNHRIQKFTAEGQFVTMWGVFGQAETPDAFWGPRDVVVDSEGNVFVSDTGNKRIVIFDSNGAPLSQTTAGFNEQVGIALDAQGNLFAADTWNQRIVMLDTAMEGIYTPANEWPVQGWYSDSLDNKPYIAVLPDGRIAVTDPEGYRVLLFTADGQFQYTWGDDPDTTVGLGLPIGIAAAPDGGLWVADAATGRVLYFTVP
;
A
#
# COMPACT_ATOMS: atom_id res chain seq x y z
N MET A 1 -17.89 -36.39 31.88
CA MET A 1 -18.95 -36.33 32.92
C MET A 1 -20.03 -35.29 32.64
N PHE A 2 -19.74 -34.13 32.02
CA PHE A 2 -20.73 -33.07 31.80
C PHE A 2 -21.68 -33.27 30.58
N ILE A 3 -21.21 -33.89 29.49
CA ILE A 3 -21.97 -34.04 28.24
C ILE A 3 -23.11 -35.06 28.36
N ALA A 4 -22.88 -36.22 28.99
CA ALA A 4 -23.88 -37.28 29.09
C ALA A 4 -25.16 -36.82 29.84
N PRO A 5 -25.09 -36.10 30.96
CA PRO A 5 -26.26 -35.49 31.60
C PRO A 5 -27.01 -34.51 30.71
N LEU A 6 -26.31 -33.71 29.89
CA LEU A 6 -26.94 -32.74 28.99
C LEU A 6 -27.66 -33.42 27.82
N ILE A 7 -27.06 -34.46 27.24
CA ILE A 7 -27.71 -35.27 26.20
C ILE A 7 -28.96 -35.95 26.78
N LEU A 8 -28.85 -36.48 27.99
CA LEU A 8 -29.98 -37.12 28.67
C LEU A 8 -31.09 -36.13 28.99
N LEU A 9 -30.73 -34.93 29.47
CA LEU A 9 -31.68 -33.85 29.72
C LEU A 9 -32.35 -33.38 28.42
N ALA A 10 -31.60 -33.22 27.34
CA ALA A 10 -32.13 -32.87 26.03
C ALA A 10 -33.11 -33.94 25.50
N ALA A 11 -32.81 -35.22 25.70
CA ALA A 11 -33.69 -36.33 25.36
C ALA A 11 -34.96 -36.38 26.21
N LEU A 12 -34.84 -36.10 27.52
CA LEU A 12 -36.00 -36.04 28.42
C LEU A 12 -36.92 -34.85 28.09
N ILE A 13 -36.35 -33.66 27.88
CA ILE A 13 -37.11 -32.46 27.51
C ILE A 13 -37.75 -32.64 26.14
N GLY A 14 -36.99 -33.14 25.17
CA GLY A 14 -37.47 -33.39 23.82
C GLY A 14 -38.58 -34.44 23.75
N GLY A 15 -38.39 -35.56 24.44
CA GLY A 15 -39.40 -36.60 24.57
C GLY A 15 -40.66 -36.15 25.32
N TRP A 16 -40.53 -35.25 26.30
CA TRP A 16 -41.66 -34.63 26.98
C TRP A 16 -42.41 -33.62 26.09
N TRP A 17 -41.70 -32.88 25.24
CA TRP A 17 -42.29 -31.86 24.36
C TRP A 17 -42.98 -32.46 23.13
N ASP A 18 -42.23 -33.18 22.30
CA ASP A 18 -42.73 -33.93 21.14
C ASP A 18 -41.67 -34.95 20.73
N ALA A 19 -41.90 -36.22 21.10
CA ALA A 19 -40.94 -37.29 20.85
C ALA A 19 -40.70 -37.55 19.36
N GLY A 20 -41.72 -37.40 18.51
CA GLY A 20 -41.60 -37.65 17.07
C GLY A 20 -40.75 -36.57 16.40
N LEU A 21 -41.05 -35.31 16.70
CA LEU A 21 -40.31 -34.17 16.19
C LEU A 21 -38.88 -34.13 16.74
N TRP A 22 -38.69 -34.46 18.02
CA TRP A 22 -37.37 -34.49 18.63
C TRP A 22 -36.48 -35.58 18.02
N VAL A 23 -36.99 -36.80 17.81
CA VAL A 23 -36.21 -37.88 17.17
C VAL A 23 -35.82 -37.50 15.74
N ALA A 24 -36.75 -36.92 14.97
CA ALA A 24 -36.46 -36.47 13.61
C ALA A 24 -35.35 -35.39 13.59
N ASN A 25 -35.47 -34.38 14.46
CA ASN A 25 -34.47 -33.30 14.56
C ASN A 25 -33.11 -33.80 15.08
N ALA A 26 -33.11 -34.68 16.08
CA ALA A 26 -31.90 -35.31 16.61
C ALA A 26 -31.21 -36.16 15.53
N GLY A 27 -31.98 -36.97 14.79
CA GLY A 27 -31.46 -37.76 13.67
C GLY A 27 -30.84 -36.90 12.57
N LEU A 28 -31.48 -35.78 12.22
CA LEU A 28 -30.97 -34.83 11.23
C LEU A 28 -29.69 -34.14 11.72
N PHE A 29 -29.69 -33.61 12.94
CA PHE A 29 -28.53 -32.94 13.54
C PHE A 29 -27.34 -33.90 13.67
N TYR A 30 -27.52 -35.05 14.32
CA TYR A 30 -26.45 -36.00 14.54
C TYR A 30 -26.01 -36.70 13.26
N GLY A 31 -26.90 -36.86 12.27
CA GLY A 31 -26.55 -37.33 10.94
C GLY A 31 -25.57 -36.39 10.23
N ILE A 32 -25.89 -35.09 10.17
CA ILE A 32 -24.99 -34.07 9.61
C ILE A 32 -23.69 -33.99 10.43
N PHE A 33 -23.79 -33.95 11.75
CA PHE A 33 -22.64 -33.89 12.65
C PHE A 33 -21.69 -35.06 12.44
N ALA A 34 -22.20 -36.30 12.44
CA ALA A 34 -21.41 -37.50 12.23
C ALA A 34 -20.65 -37.45 10.90
N VAL A 35 -21.30 -36.98 9.83
CA VAL A 35 -20.70 -36.95 8.50
C VAL A 35 -19.65 -35.86 8.34
N PHE A 36 -19.94 -34.64 8.79
CA PHE A 36 -19.13 -33.46 8.47
C PHE A 36 -18.23 -32.99 9.60
N TYR A 37 -18.53 -33.35 10.85
CA TYR A 37 -17.88 -32.81 12.05
C TYR A 37 -17.21 -33.88 12.92
N THR A 38 -17.15 -35.12 12.43
CA THR A 38 -16.42 -36.19 13.11
C THR A 38 -15.50 -36.94 12.17
N SER A 39 -14.51 -37.62 12.74
CA SER A 39 -13.62 -38.53 12.02
C SER A 39 -14.18 -39.96 11.95
N VAL A 40 -15.48 -40.18 12.11
CA VAL A 40 -16.07 -41.53 12.23
C VAL A 40 -15.69 -42.48 11.09
N PHE A 41 -15.54 -41.96 9.87
CA PHE A 41 -15.20 -42.76 8.69
C PHE A 41 -13.73 -43.17 8.60
N THR A 42 -12.84 -42.55 9.38
CA THR A 42 -11.40 -42.85 9.42
C THR A 42 -10.95 -43.35 10.79
N TYR A 43 -11.72 -43.06 11.84
CA TYR A 43 -11.48 -43.42 13.22
C TYR A 43 -12.82 -43.78 13.88
N GLY A 44 -13.04 -45.06 14.19
CA GLY A 44 -14.34 -45.55 14.67
C GLY A 44 -14.85 -44.91 15.96
N ALA A 45 -13.97 -44.42 16.84
CA ALA A 45 -14.35 -43.66 18.03
C ALA A 45 -14.54 -42.15 17.75
N GLY A 46 -14.40 -41.72 16.49
CA GLY A 46 -14.52 -40.34 16.01
C GLY A 46 -15.84 -39.67 16.36
N LEU A 47 -16.93 -40.43 16.39
CA LEU A 47 -18.26 -39.96 16.83
C LEU A 47 -18.25 -39.47 18.29
N LEU A 48 -17.60 -40.23 19.18
CA LEU A 48 -17.49 -39.89 20.60
C LEU A 48 -16.44 -38.80 20.83
N THR A 49 -15.27 -38.92 20.20
CA THR A 49 -14.20 -37.93 20.36
C THR A 49 -14.57 -36.59 19.72
N GLY A 50 -15.36 -36.57 18.65
CA GLY A 50 -15.86 -35.34 18.02
C GLY A 50 -16.75 -34.51 18.94
N LEU A 51 -17.44 -35.13 19.91
CA LEU A 51 -18.23 -34.41 20.92
C LEU A 51 -17.37 -33.94 22.11
N ILE A 52 -16.35 -34.71 22.49
CA ILE A 52 -15.60 -34.52 23.72
C ILE A 52 -14.33 -33.67 23.52
N GLN A 53 -13.55 -33.95 22.46
CA GLN A 53 -12.26 -33.29 22.26
C GLN A 53 -12.37 -31.79 21.96
N PRO A 54 -13.31 -31.30 21.13
CA PRO A 54 -13.47 -29.85 20.95
C PRO A 54 -13.80 -29.13 22.25
N LEU A 55 -14.64 -29.74 23.11
CA LEU A 55 -14.95 -29.18 24.43
C LEU A 55 -13.73 -29.21 25.35
N GLY A 56 -12.97 -30.31 25.36
CA GLY A 56 -11.72 -30.41 26.11
C GLY A 56 -10.68 -29.40 25.66
N TYR A 57 -10.54 -29.19 24.35
CA TYR A 57 -9.70 -28.16 23.76
C TYR A 57 -10.17 -26.77 24.20
N TRP A 58 -11.46 -26.46 24.07
CA TRP A 58 -12.02 -25.17 24.48
C TRP A 58 -11.81 -24.89 25.98
N LEU A 59 -12.00 -25.90 26.85
CA LEU A 59 -11.72 -25.79 28.29
C LEU A 59 -10.24 -25.56 28.57
N ALA A 60 -9.34 -26.24 27.85
CA ALA A 60 -7.90 -26.02 27.97
C ALA A 60 -7.50 -24.61 27.53
N GLN A 61 -8.14 -24.05 26.50
CA GLN A 61 -7.91 -22.67 26.05
C GLN A 61 -8.32 -21.62 27.10
N GLN A 62 -9.21 -21.94 28.04
CA GLN A 62 -9.54 -20.99 29.13
C GLN A 62 -8.33 -20.67 30.03
N GLY A 63 -7.39 -21.60 30.18
CA GLY A 63 -6.13 -21.38 30.90
C GLY A 63 -5.05 -20.70 30.04
N VAL A 64 -5.21 -20.72 28.72
CA VAL A 64 -4.31 -20.12 27.74
C VAL A 64 -4.92 -18.77 27.36
N GLN A 65 -4.61 -17.72 28.14
CA GLN A 65 -5.13 -16.35 27.95
C GLN A 65 -4.63 -15.65 26.66
N ARG A 66 -4.65 -16.34 25.51
CA ARG A 66 -4.25 -15.80 24.21
C ARG A 66 -5.17 -14.63 23.85
N GLY A 67 -4.55 -13.48 23.61
CA GLY A 67 -5.21 -12.24 23.19
C GLY A 67 -5.55 -11.27 24.31
N SER A 68 -5.58 -11.68 25.60
CA SER A 68 -5.83 -10.83 26.79
C SER A 68 -6.98 -9.82 26.65
N GLN A 69 -7.94 -10.07 25.76
CA GLN A 69 -8.94 -9.07 25.38
C GLN A 69 -9.89 -8.79 26.54
N PRO A 70 -10.29 -7.52 26.75
CA PRO A 70 -11.21 -7.16 27.81
C PRO A 70 -12.60 -7.77 27.59
N TRP A 71 -13.38 -7.93 28.66
CA TRP A 71 -14.73 -8.52 28.59
C TRP A 71 -15.67 -7.76 27.65
N TYR A 72 -15.46 -6.46 27.46
CA TYR A 72 -16.26 -5.60 26.59
C TYR A 72 -15.79 -5.59 25.13
N TYR A 73 -14.78 -6.39 24.76
CA TYR A 73 -14.18 -6.38 23.42
C TYR A 73 -15.19 -6.54 22.29
N TYR A 74 -16.07 -7.54 22.36
CA TYR A 74 -17.07 -7.75 21.32
C TYR A 74 -18.11 -6.62 21.28
N LEU A 75 -18.60 -6.22 22.46
CA LEU A 75 -19.69 -5.24 22.58
C LEU A 75 -19.26 -3.82 22.19
N LEU A 76 -18.04 -3.40 22.54
CA LEU A 76 -17.59 -2.01 22.37
C LEU A 76 -16.59 -1.83 21.23
N VAL A 77 -15.97 -2.90 20.72
CA VAL A 77 -14.96 -2.82 19.65
C VAL A 77 -15.47 -3.53 18.39
N GLN A 78 -15.62 -4.87 18.42
CA GLN A 78 -15.93 -5.63 17.20
C GLN A 78 -17.29 -5.27 16.60
N VAL A 79 -18.36 -5.35 17.40
CA VAL A 79 -19.72 -5.16 16.88
C VAL A 79 -19.96 -3.73 16.38
N PRO A 80 -19.57 -2.66 17.10
CA PRO A 80 -19.76 -1.29 16.61
C PRO A 80 -18.93 -0.93 15.37
N ILE A 81 -17.74 -1.52 15.21
CA ILE A 81 -16.83 -1.18 14.11
C ILE A 81 -17.19 -1.91 12.81
N TYR A 82 -17.67 -3.16 12.89
CA TYR A 82 -17.90 -3.99 11.72
C TYR A 82 -19.37 -4.38 11.51
N GLU A 83 -20.13 -4.54 12.60
CA GLU A 83 -21.39 -5.29 12.60
C GLU A 83 -22.56 -4.39 13.01
N TYR A 84 -22.47 -3.10 12.67
CA TYR A 84 -23.48 -2.09 12.97
C TYR A 84 -24.81 -2.36 12.26
N LEU A 85 -24.82 -2.97 11.07
CA LEU A 85 -26.05 -3.37 10.38
C LEU A 85 -26.79 -4.47 11.16
N PRO A 86 -26.18 -5.65 11.44
CA PRO A 86 -26.80 -6.67 12.30
C PRO A 86 -27.21 -6.13 13.67
N LEU A 87 -26.39 -5.28 14.31
CA LEU A 87 -26.70 -4.66 15.61
C LEU A 87 -27.99 -3.83 15.55
N LEU A 88 -28.10 -2.90 14.61
CA LEU A 88 -29.24 -2.00 14.53
C LEU A 88 -30.49 -2.70 13.99
N ALA A 89 -30.32 -3.64 13.07
CA ALA A 89 -31.44 -4.43 12.56
C ALA A 89 -32.00 -5.39 13.63
N SER A 90 -31.12 -6.01 14.43
CA SER A 90 -31.58 -6.87 15.56
C SER A 90 -32.22 -6.05 16.68
N ALA A 91 -31.79 -4.80 16.90
CA ALA A 91 -32.48 -3.88 17.82
C ALA A 91 -33.91 -3.56 17.36
N LEU A 92 -34.12 -3.35 16.05
CA LEU A 92 -35.46 -3.21 15.46
C LEU A 92 -36.28 -4.49 15.66
N GLY A 93 -35.69 -5.67 15.47
CA GLY A 93 -36.34 -6.96 15.73
C GLY A 93 -36.75 -7.12 17.19
N THR A 94 -35.88 -6.71 18.11
CA THR A 94 -36.15 -6.73 19.56
C THR A 94 -37.31 -5.81 19.92
N TRP A 95 -37.38 -4.63 19.28
CA TRP A 95 -38.51 -3.71 19.44
C TRP A 95 -39.83 -4.30 18.94
N TYR A 96 -39.84 -5.01 17.81
CA TYR A 96 -41.02 -5.72 17.32
C TYR A 96 -41.47 -6.83 18.27
N ILE A 97 -40.53 -7.61 18.80
CA ILE A 97 -40.81 -8.66 19.81
C ILE A 97 -41.43 -8.03 21.06
N ALA A 98 -40.82 -6.96 21.59
CA ALA A 98 -41.28 -6.29 22.81
C ALA A 98 -42.67 -5.67 22.67
N ARG A 99 -43.06 -5.23 21.46
CA ARG A 99 -44.40 -4.69 21.18
C ARG A 99 -45.47 -5.75 20.94
N GLY A 100 -45.11 -7.04 20.93
CA GLY A 100 -46.08 -8.13 20.75
C GLY A 100 -46.88 -8.03 19.45
N THR A 101 -46.33 -7.39 18.42
CA THR A 101 -47.10 -7.09 17.21
C THR A 101 -47.46 -8.39 16.49
N GLY A 102 -48.74 -8.78 16.55
CA GLY A 102 -49.32 -9.85 15.73
C GLY A 102 -49.17 -9.53 14.24
N TYR A 103 -49.14 -10.55 13.40
CA TYR A 103 -49.07 -10.41 11.95
C TYR A 103 -50.43 -10.76 11.34
N GLU A 104 -50.86 -9.99 10.35
CA GLU A 104 -51.96 -10.34 9.47
C GLU A 104 -51.36 -10.51 8.07
N VAL A 105 -51.35 -11.74 7.55
CA VAL A 105 -50.80 -12.05 6.22
C VAL A 105 -51.78 -11.51 5.18
N GLN A 106 -51.55 -10.30 4.65
CA GLN A 106 -52.33 -9.84 3.50
C GLN A 106 -51.86 -10.58 2.24
N GLY A 107 -52.68 -11.53 1.78
CA GLY A 107 -52.47 -12.20 0.49
C GLY A 107 -52.39 -13.72 0.50
N THR A 108 -52.80 -14.41 1.58
CA THR A 108 -52.93 -15.87 1.48
C THR A 108 -54.33 -16.23 0.96
N GLU A 109 -54.44 -16.47 -0.35
CA GLU A 109 -55.64 -17.08 -0.94
C GLU A 109 -55.68 -18.57 -0.54
N TYR A 110 -56.40 -18.89 0.53
CA TYR A 110 -56.61 -20.27 0.94
C TYR A 110 -57.70 -20.91 0.08
N ARG A 111 -57.29 -21.73 -0.90
CA ARG A 111 -58.22 -22.58 -1.66
C ARG A 111 -58.52 -23.84 -0.85
N VAL A 112 -59.69 -23.88 -0.21
CA VAL A 112 -60.22 -25.09 0.43
C VAL A 112 -60.47 -26.13 -0.66
N ARG A 113 -59.62 -27.18 -0.71
CA ARG A 113 -59.76 -28.27 -1.68
C ARG A 113 -60.52 -29.42 -1.01
N GLY A 114 -61.80 -29.52 -1.32
CA GLY A 114 -62.62 -30.70 -1.02
C GLY A 114 -63.49 -30.58 0.22
N THR A 115 -64.63 -29.90 0.09
CA THR A 115 -65.84 -30.27 0.83
C THR A 115 -67.05 -29.88 -0.02
N GLU A 116 -67.69 -30.89 -0.58
CA GLU A 116 -68.99 -30.80 -1.22
C GLU A 116 -70.05 -30.81 -0.11
N TYR A 117 -70.86 -29.77 0.00
CA TYR A 117 -72.09 -29.79 0.80
C TYR A 117 -73.23 -29.34 -0.09
N ASP A 118 -74.12 -30.28 -0.38
CA ASP A 118 -75.44 -30.04 -0.93
C ASP A 118 -76.43 -29.98 0.24
N VAL A 119 -77.03 -28.81 0.52
CA VAL A 119 -78.44 -28.64 0.98
C VAL A 119 -78.87 -27.17 0.78
N GLN A 120 -80.04 -26.98 0.18
CA GLN A 120 -80.73 -25.71 0.02
C GLN A 120 -81.25 -25.13 1.34
N GLY A 121 -81.01 -23.82 1.56
CA GLY A 121 -81.92 -22.97 2.32
C GLY A 121 -81.71 -22.87 3.84
N THR A 122 -80.52 -22.49 4.31
CA THR A 122 -80.32 -21.73 5.57
C THR A 122 -78.95 -21.06 5.56
N GLY A 123 -78.89 -19.77 5.92
CA GLY A 123 -77.63 -19.05 6.06
C GLY A 123 -76.93 -19.42 7.38
N TYR A 124 -75.67 -19.84 7.30
CA TYR A 124 -74.80 -19.97 8.46
C TYR A 124 -73.67 -18.95 8.35
N GLY A 125 -73.56 -18.09 9.37
CA GLY A 125 -72.34 -17.33 9.62
C GLY A 125 -71.34 -18.23 10.35
N ALA A 126 -70.16 -18.43 9.78
CA ALA A 126 -69.05 -19.04 10.49
C ALA A 126 -68.62 -18.07 11.61
N GLN A 127 -69.06 -18.32 12.84
CA GLN A 127 -68.46 -17.70 14.02
C GLN A 127 -67.13 -18.37 14.29
N GLY A 128 -66.04 -17.62 14.09
CA GLY A 128 -64.73 -17.91 14.67
C GLY A 128 -64.03 -19.15 14.13
N THR A 129 -63.47 -19.07 12.93
CA THR A 129 -62.23 -19.83 12.65
C THR A 129 -61.06 -19.06 13.27
N GLU A 130 -60.69 -19.43 14.49
CA GLU A 130 -59.41 -19.08 15.08
C GLU A 130 -58.34 -19.96 14.40
N TYR A 131 -57.56 -19.36 13.50
CA TYR A 131 -56.41 -20.03 12.91
C TYR A 131 -55.19 -19.74 13.77
N ASP A 132 -54.80 -20.69 14.61
CA ASP A 132 -53.54 -20.63 15.34
C ASP A 132 -52.39 -20.90 14.35
N VAL A 133 -51.66 -19.84 13.97
CA VAL A 133 -50.44 -19.98 13.17
C VAL A 133 -49.35 -20.49 14.13
N HIS A 134 -49.39 -21.78 14.43
CA HIS A 134 -48.31 -22.45 15.15
C HIS A 134 -47.02 -22.36 14.32
N GLY A 135 -46.09 -21.49 14.74
CA GLY A 135 -44.68 -21.62 14.31
C GLY A 135 -43.86 -20.34 14.11
N THR A 136 -44.45 -19.14 14.01
CA THR A 136 -43.66 -17.93 13.62
C THR A 136 -43.28 -17.01 14.78
N GLY A 137 -43.97 -17.07 15.92
CA GLY A 137 -43.73 -16.17 17.06
C GLY A 137 -42.48 -16.48 17.89
N TYR A 138 -42.11 -17.76 18.02
CA TYR A 138 -41.00 -18.19 18.88
C TYR A 138 -39.61 -18.10 18.21
N PHE A 139 -39.56 -18.04 16.88
CA PHE A 139 -38.30 -18.07 16.13
C PHE A 139 -37.50 -16.76 16.25
N PRO A 140 -38.12 -15.56 16.17
CA PRO A 140 -37.44 -14.30 16.48
C PRO A 140 -36.96 -14.22 17.95
N ILE A 141 -37.76 -14.77 18.87
CA ILE A 141 -37.39 -14.85 20.30
C ILE A 141 -36.17 -15.76 20.49
N PHE A 142 -36.11 -16.88 19.77
CA PHE A 142 -34.95 -17.75 19.74
C PHE A 142 -33.71 -17.03 19.21
N PHE A 143 -33.82 -16.25 18.12
CA PHE A 143 -32.68 -15.47 17.62
C PHE A 143 -32.22 -14.38 18.59
N LEU A 144 -33.15 -13.73 19.30
CA LEU A 144 -32.81 -12.79 20.35
C LEU A 144 -32.08 -13.48 21.50
N TYR A 145 -32.61 -14.61 21.99
CA TYR A 145 -31.95 -15.44 22.99
C TYR A 145 -30.55 -15.86 22.55
N TRP A 146 -30.41 -16.37 21.32
CA TRP A 146 -29.14 -16.83 20.77
C TRP A 146 -28.14 -15.68 20.62
N SER A 147 -28.57 -14.50 20.17
CA SER A 147 -27.72 -13.30 20.08
C SER A 147 -27.19 -12.87 21.45
N MET A 148 -28.09 -12.77 22.44
CA MET A 148 -27.75 -12.32 23.79
C MET A 148 -26.86 -13.31 24.52
N THR A 149 -27.17 -14.61 24.44
CA THR A 149 -26.37 -15.64 25.09
C THR A 149 -25.01 -15.81 24.45
N SER A 150 -24.91 -15.73 23.11
CA SER A 150 -23.61 -15.77 22.42
C SER A 150 -22.74 -14.58 22.82
N LEU A 151 -23.30 -13.36 22.80
CA LEU A 151 -22.58 -12.17 23.22
C LEU A 151 -22.03 -12.29 24.64
N LEU A 152 -22.87 -12.74 25.60
CA LEU A 152 -22.46 -12.91 26.99
C LEU A 152 -21.40 -14.02 27.13
N ALA A 153 -21.63 -15.19 26.53
CA ALA A 153 -20.75 -16.34 26.64
C ALA A 153 -19.35 -16.05 26.08
N TYR A 154 -19.25 -15.45 24.89
CA TYR A 154 -17.95 -15.09 24.30
C TYR A 154 -17.29 -13.90 25.01
N SER A 155 -18.06 -12.99 25.60
CA SER A 155 -17.51 -11.86 26.39
C SER A 155 -16.83 -12.30 27.69
N VAL A 156 -17.24 -13.43 28.27
CA VAL A 156 -16.62 -13.99 29.49
C VAL A 156 -15.64 -15.12 29.21
N ALA A 157 -15.56 -15.61 27.97
CA ALA A 157 -14.61 -16.65 27.58
C ALA A 157 -13.15 -16.18 27.76
N GLY A 158 -12.29 -17.10 28.21
CA GLY A 158 -10.86 -16.86 28.41
C GLY A 158 -10.14 -16.52 27.12
N GLU A 159 -10.41 -17.26 26.03
CA GLU A 159 -9.95 -16.93 24.68
C GLU A 159 -11.00 -16.04 23.98
N LYS A 160 -10.56 -14.86 23.52
CA LYS A 160 -11.39 -13.90 22.78
C LYS A 160 -10.67 -13.51 21.52
N MET A 161 -11.20 -13.94 20.39
CA MET A 161 -10.64 -13.73 19.07
C MET A 161 -11.64 -13.08 18.12
N PRO A 162 -11.18 -12.24 17.17
CA PRO A 162 -12.08 -11.51 16.26
C PRO A 162 -13.04 -12.41 15.49
N TRP A 163 -12.60 -13.59 15.02
CA TRP A 163 -13.43 -14.50 14.22
C TRP A 163 -14.63 -15.09 14.98
N LEU A 164 -14.59 -15.10 16.32
CA LEU A 164 -15.73 -15.55 17.12
C LEU A 164 -16.91 -14.57 17.05
N THR A 165 -16.68 -13.34 16.57
CA THR A 165 -17.74 -12.34 16.33
C THR A 165 -18.85 -12.91 15.44
N TYR A 166 -18.52 -13.77 14.47
CA TYR A 166 -19.51 -14.42 13.61
C TYR A 166 -20.59 -15.18 14.39
N HIS A 167 -20.22 -15.88 15.47
CA HIS A 167 -21.19 -16.62 16.28
C HIS A 167 -22.14 -15.71 17.08
N ILE A 168 -21.73 -14.45 17.29
CA ILE A 168 -22.55 -13.42 17.92
C ILE A 168 -23.46 -12.77 16.87
N THR A 169 -22.93 -12.47 15.69
CA THR A 169 -23.61 -11.63 14.69
C THR A 169 -24.47 -12.41 13.72
N LEU A 170 -24.24 -13.71 13.54
CA LEU A 170 -25.12 -14.58 12.76
C LEU A 170 -26.57 -14.55 13.26
N PRO A 171 -26.89 -14.83 14.55
CA PRO A 171 -28.26 -14.72 15.04
C PRO A 171 -28.81 -13.29 14.99
N MET A 172 -27.97 -12.27 15.17
CA MET A 172 -28.37 -10.86 15.01
C MET A 172 -28.78 -10.57 13.56
N THR A 173 -28.05 -11.11 12.60
CA THR A 173 -28.33 -10.96 11.16
C THR A 173 -29.64 -11.63 10.79
N LEU A 174 -29.91 -12.83 11.34
CA LEU A 174 -31.19 -13.53 11.12
C LEU A 174 -32.37 -12.77 11.75
N LEU A 175 -32.23 -12.29 12.99
CA LEU A 175 -33.23 -11.45 13.63
C LEU A 175 -33.44 -10.13 12.87
N GLY A 176 -32.36 -9.52 12.41
CA GLY A 176 -32.38 -8.30 11.62
C GLY A 176 -33.04 -8.50 10.26
N GLY A 177 -32.75 -9.60 9.56
CA GLY A 177 -33.40 -9.96 8.30
C GLY A 177 -34.91 -10.14 8.47
N TRP A 178 -35.34 -10.84 9.52
CA TRP A 178 -36.76 -10.94 9.88
C TRP A 178 -37.39 -9.57 10.15
N ALA A 179 -36.71 -8.72 10.94
CA ALA A 179 -37.19 -7.39 11.29
C ALA A 179 -37.31 -6.46 10.09
N LEU A 180 -36.32 -6.49 9.19
CA LEU A 180 -36.31 -5.70 7.95
C LEU A 180 -37.33 -6.22 6.95
N GLY A 181 -37.53 -7.54 6.86
CA GLY A 181 -38.62 -8.14 6.10
C GLY A 181 -39.97 -7.59 6.56
N ARG A 182 -40.23 -7.65 7.87
CA ARG A 182 -41.45 -7.10 8.48
C ARG A 182 -41.60 -5.59 8.26
N PHE A 183 -40.52 -4.84 8.41
CA PHE A 183 -40.49 -3.41 8.15
C PHE A 183 -40.81 -3.10 6.68
N SER A 184 -40.38 -3.97 5.76
CA SER A 184 -40.63 -3.83 4.32
C SER A 184 -42.03 -4.24 3.89
N GLU A 185 -42.65 -5.21 4.55
CA GLU A 185 -44.03 -5.63 4.31
C GLU A 185 -45.04 -4.58 4.78
N GLY A 186 -44.69 -3.77 5.79
CA GLY A 186 -45.49 -2.62 6.22
C GLY A 186 -45.55 -1.47 5.19
N PHE A 187 -44.88 -1.62 4.04
CA PHE A 187 -44.74 -0.59 3.02
C PHE A 187 -45.49 -0.97 1.73
N ASP A 188 -46.46 -0.14 1.35
CA ASP A 188 -47.24 -0.31 0.11
C ASP A 188 -46.40 0.09 -1.11
N TRP A 189 -45.68 -0.89 -1.66
CA TRP A 189 -44.80 -0.73 -2.82
C TRP A 189 -45.55 -0.28 -4.08
N ASP A 190 -46.82 -0.66 -4.24
CA ASP A 190 -47.59 -0.34 -5.43
C ASP A 190 -48.09 1.10 -5.41
N ALA A 191 -48.55 1.60 -4.26
CA ALA A 191 -48.89 3.01 -4.10
C ALA A 191 -47.71 3.95 -4.40
N LEU A 192 -46.46 3.51 -4.21
CA LEU A 192 -45.26 4.32 -4.38
C LEU A 192 -44.69 4.32 -5.80
N ARG A 193 -44.83 3.21 -6.52
CA ARG A 193 -44.53 3.16 -7.96
C ARG A 193 -45.33 4.22 -8.73
N HIS A 194 -46.56 4.49 -8.29
CA HIS A 194 -47.42 5.54 -8.86
C HIS A 194 -47.14 6.96 -8.32
N LYS A 195 -46.38 7.12 -7.24
CA LYS A 195 -46.04 8.42 -6.62
C LYS A 195 -44.61 8.90 -6.89
N SER A 196 -44.06 8.54 -8.05
CA SER A 196 -42.74 8.99 -8.50
C SER A 196 -41.58 8.68 -7.54
N LEU A 197 -41.62 7.51 -6.87
CA LEU A 197 -40.56 7.03 -5.98
C LEU A 197 -39.15 7.14 -6.60
N TRP A 198 -39.00 6.85 -7.89
CA TRP A 198 -37.74 6.96 -8.61
C TRP A 198 -37.15 8.39 -8.60
N GLN A 199 -38.00 9.42 -8.61
CA GLN A 199 -37.54 10.82 -8.52
C GLN A 199 -36.98 11.12 -7.14
N VAL A 200 -37.59 10.55 -6.09
CA VAL A 200 -37.10 10.72 -4.71
C VAL A 200 -35.77 9.99 -4.54
N ILE A 201 -35.64 8.77 -5.05
CA ILE A 201 -34.38 7.99 -5.02
C ILE A 201 -33.26 8.73 -5.76
N LEU A 202 -33.56 9.43 -6.86
CA LEU A 202 -32.56 10.20 -7.61
C LEU A 202 -32.22 11.55 -6.97
N LEU A 203 -33.23 12.28 -6.46
CA LEU A 203 -33.05 13.62 -5.90
C LEU A 203 -32.41 13.60 -4.50
N LEU A 204 -32.61 12.55 -3.72
CA LEU A 204 -32.13 12.48 -2.34
C LEU A 204 -30.59 12.41 -2.24
N PRO A 205 -29.87 11.56 -3.00
CA PRO A 205 -28.40 11.58 -3.03
C PRO A 205 -27.85 12.89 -3.60
N LEU A 206 -28.48 13.45 -4.63
CA LEU A 206 -28.08 14.74 -5.21
C LEU A 206 -28.22 15.88 -4.19
N PHE A 207 -29.34 15.93 -3.46
CA PHE A 207 -29.53 16.85 -2.36
C PHE A 207 -28.46 16.67 -1.28
N ALA A 208 -28.24 15.44 -0.82
CA ALA A 208 -27.28 15.14 0.25
C ALA A 208 -25.84 15.52 -0.14
N LEU A 209 -25.41 15.20 -1.37
CA LEU A 209 -24.09 15.53 -1.87
C LEU A 209 -23.91 17.05 -2.00
N SER A 210 -24.85 17.74 -2.64
CA SER A 210 -24.75 19.19 -2.83
C SER A 210 -24.87 19.96 -1.51
N ALA A 211 -25.68 19.47 -0.56
CA ALA A 211 -25.71 20.01 0.79
C ALA A 211 -24.38 19.78 1.52
N ALA A 212 -23.78 18.59 1.43
CA ALA A 212 -22.50 18.27 2.06
C ALA A 212 -21.34 19.10 1.50
N LEU A 213 -21.36 19.43 0.20
CA LEU A 213 -20.36 20.30 -0.42
C LEU A 213 -20.53 21.77 -0.02
N ALA A 214 -21.76 22.22 0.22
CA ALA A 214 -22.05 23.59 0.62
C ALA A 214 -21.80 23.84 2.13
N LEU A 215 -22.22 22.90 2.97
CA LEU A 215 -22.35 23.08 4.43
C LEU A 215 -21.05 23.51 5.14
N PRO A 216 -19.85 22.97 4.84
CA PRO A 216 -18.62 23.34 5.55
C PRO A 216 -18.25 24.82 5.41
N VAL A 217 -18.52 25.42 4.24
CA VAL A 217 -18.21 26.83 3.97
C VAL A 217 -19.18 27.76 4.71
N PHE A 218 -20.45 27.39 4.83
CA PHE A 218 -21.43 28.16 5.60
C PHE A 218 -21.30 27.99 7.12
N LEU A 219 -20.61 26.93 7.58
CA LEU A 219 -20.33 26.68 9.00
C LEU A 219 -18.96 27.21 9.45
N HIS A 220 -18.03 27.48 8.52
CA HIS A 220 -16.75 28.11 8.85
C HIS A 220 -16.90 29.64 8.96
N LEU A 221 -16.59 30.19 10.14
CA LEU A 221 -16.48 31.62 10.38
C LEU A 221 -15.02 32.07 10.22
N GLY A 222 -14.46 31.92 9.01
CA GLY A 222 -13.07 32.30 8.69
C GLY A 222 -12.89 32.73 7.23
N GLU A 223 -11.70 33.21 6.86
CA GLU A 223 -11.39 33.61 5.48
C GLU A 223 -11.28 32.38 4.56
N THR A 224 -12.38 32.03 3.89
CA THR A 224 -12.40 30.98 2.85
C THR A 224 -12.03 31.56 1.47
N PRO A 225 -11.17 30.89 0.68
CA PRO A 225 -10.84 31.30 -0.68
C PRO A 225 -12.07 31.54 -1.57
N ALA A 226 -12.04 32.57 -2.41
CA ALA A 226 -13.18 33.00 -3.23
C ALA A 226 -13.75 31.87 -4.12
N VAL A 227 -12.89 31.00 -4.66
CA VAL A 227 -13.31 29.86 -5.50
C VAL A 227 -14.14 28.85 -4.70
N GLN A 228 -13.78 28.60 -3.44
CA GLN A 228 -14.54 27.69 -2.56
C GLN A 228 -15.89 28.29 -2.16
N VAL A 229 -15.96 29.61 -1.99
CA VAL A 229 -17.22 30.33 -1.74
C VAL A 229 -18.17 30.23 -2.93
N VAL A 230 -17.68 30.44 -4.15
CA VAL A 230 -18.49 30.29 -5.38
C VAL A 230 -18.96 28.85 -5.57
N GLY A 231 -18.08 27.86 -5.33
CA GLY A 231 -18.44 26.44 -5.37
C GLY A 231 -19.50 26.06 -4.31
N ALA A 232 -19.38 26.57 -3.09
CA ALA A 232 -20.36 26.34 -2.04
C ALA A 232 -21.70 27.02 -2.32
N PHE A 233 -21.70 28.24 -2.88
CA PHE A 233 -22.92 28.95 -3.25
C PHE A 233 -23.70 28.22 -4.36
N THR A 234 -23.00 27.78 -5.41
CA THR A 234 -23.61 27.00 -6.49
C THR A 234 -24.16 25.66 -5.99
N SER A 235 -23.40 24.98 -5.12
CA SER A 235 -23.84 23.74 -4.46
C SER A 235 -25.05 23.97 -3.55
N ALA A 236 -25.12 25.08 -2.83
CA ALA A 236 -26.26 25.44 -1.98
C ALA A 236 -27.52 25.76 -2.81
N LEU A 237 -27.37 26.46 -3.93
CA LEU A 237 -28.49 26.76 -4.83
C LEU A 237 -29.05 25.46 -5.43
N PHE A 238 -28.18 24.56 -5.86
CA PHE A 238 -28.57 23.23 -6.36
C PHE A 238 -29.21 22.36 -5.26
N ALA A 239 -28.67 22.37 -4.05
CA ALA A 239 -29.27 21.72 -2.90
C ALA A 239 -30.67 22.29 -2.59
N GLY A 240 -30.85 23.62 -2.68
CA GLY A 240 -32.15 24.28 -2.53
C GLY A 240 -33.17 23.85 -3.58
N MET A 241 -32.76 23.74 -4.84
CA MET A 241 -33.62 23.22 -5.92
C MET A 241 -34.02 21.76 -5.68
N CYS A 242 -33.07 20.91 -5.30
CA CYS A 242 -33.33 19.51 -4.98
C CYS A 242 -34.24 19.38 -3.76
N ALA A 243 -34.02 20.19 -2.71
CA ALA A 243 -34.86 20.24 -1.51
C ALA A 243 -36.30 20.65 -1.84
N TRP A 244 -36.49 21.69 -2.65
CA TRP A 244 -37.82 22.11 -3.10
C TRP A 244 -38.52 21.00 -3.90
N ALA A 245 -37.81 20.36 -4.84
CA ALA A 245 -38.35 19.25 -5.61
C ALA A 245 -38.72 18.06 -4.72
N LEU A 246 -37.87 17.70 -3.75
CA LEU A 246 -38.13 16.66 -2.75
C LEU A 246 -39.34 16.99 -1.90
N LEU A 247 -39.43 18.20 -1.34
CA LEU A 247 -40.57 18.64 -0.53
C LEU A 247 -41.88 18.59 -1.31
N LYS A 248 -41.87 19.00 -2.59
CA LYS A 248 -43.05 18.93 -3.46
C LYS A 248 -43.50 17.50 -3.77
N ARG A 249 -42.58 16.53 -3.81
CA ARG A 249 -42.92 15.11 -4.01
C ARG A 249 -43.39 14.47 -2.71
N LEU A 250 -42.65 14.69 -1.63
CA LEU A 250 -42.94 14.13 -0.30
C LEU A 250 -44.22 14.69 0.32
N SER A 251 -44.69 15.89 -0.07
CA SER A 251 -45.96 16.45 0.40
C SER A 251 -47.19 15.62 0.01
N THR A 252 -47.07 14.75 -1.01
CA THR A 252 -48.15 13.84 -1.44
C THR A 252 -48.12 12.49 -0.71
N TRP A 253 -47.14 12.30 0.18
CA TRP A 253 -46.91 11.07 0.91
C TRP A 253 -47.40 11.23 2.35
N SER A 254 -47.90 10.15 2.94
CA SER A 254 -48.22 10.15 4.36
C SER A 254 -46.94 10.17 5.21
N PRO A 255 -46.95 10.71 6.43
CA PRO A 255 -45.79 10.67 7.33
C PRO A 255 -45.24 9.26 7.56
N SER A 256 -46.12 8.25 7.62
CA SER A 256 -45.71 6.85 7.72
C SER A 256 -44.90 6.38 6.51
N GLN A 257 -45.32 6.73 5.29
CA GLN A 257 -44.59 6.38 4.05
C GLN A 257 -43.21 7.05 4.00
N VAL A 258 -43.10 8.30 4.45
CA VAL A 258 -41.80 8.99 4.53
C VAL A 258 -40.90 8.30 5.55
N LEU A 259 -41.42 7.94 6.72
CA LEU A 259 -40.65 7.25 7.77
C LEU A 259 -40.14 5.88 7.31
N HIS A 260 -40.97 5.10 6.61
CA HIS A 260 -40.57 3.81 6.05
C HIS A 260 -39.48 3.96 4.97
N LEU A 261 -39.62 4.94 4.07
CA LEU A 261 -38.60 5.23 3.07
C LEU A 261 -37.27 5.62 3.73
N LEU A 262 -37.31 6.50 4.74
CA LEU A 262 -36.12 6.91 5.49
C LEU A 262 -35.48 5.72 6.22
N GLY A 263 -36.28 4.85 6.83
CA GLY A 263 -35.79 3.63 7.47
C GLY A 263 -35.16 2.65 6.48
N MET A 264 -35.80 2.42 5.32
CA MET A 264 -35.25 1.57 4.26
C MET A 264 -33.95 2.15 3.71
N GLY A 265 -33.92 3.45 3.43
CA GLY A 265 -32.72 4.16 2.98
C GLY A 265 -31.59 4.09 4.01
N PHE A 266 -31.91 4.22 5.29
CA PHE A 266 -30.95 4.07 6.39
C PHE A 266 -30.32 2.67 6.39
N PHE A 267 -31.13 1.60 6.39
CA PHE A 267 -30.61 0.23 6.38
C PHE A 267 -29.91 -0.15 5.06
N ALA A 268 -30.35 0.39 3.93
CA ALA A 268 -29.66 0.23 2.65
C ALA A 268 -28.29 0.92 2.66
N LEU A 269 -28.19 2.12 3.22
CA LEU A 269 -26.90 2.81 3.42
C LEU A 269 -25.99 2.00 4.34
N LEU A 270 -26.51 1.48 5.46
CA LEU A 270 -25.73 0.60 6.33
C LEU A 270 -25.26 -0.65 5.59
N ALA A 271 -26.08 -1.27 4.75
CA ALA A 271 -25.67 -2.41 3.94
C ALA A 271 -24.56 -2.07 2.94
N LEU A 272 -24.64 -0.91 2.28
CA LEU A 272 -23.57 -0.41 1.40
C LEU A 272 -22.28 -0.13 2.18
N LEU A 273 -22.39 0.47 3.36
CA LEU A 273 -21.25 0.72 4.23
C LEU A 273 -20.64 -0.61 4.70
N THR A 274 -21.46 -1.60 5.11
CA THR A 274 -20.98 -2.92 5.54
C THR A 274 -20.27 -3.63 4.39
N ALA A 275 -20.82 -3.58 3.17
CA ALA A 275 -20.18 -4.13 1.98
C ALA A 275 -18.84 -3.43 1.67
N ARG A 276 -18.79 -2.10 1.76
CA ARG A 276 -17.55 -1.32 1.62
C ARG A 276 -16.54 -1.73 2.68
N THR A 277 -16.92 -1.76 3.95
CA THR A 277 -16.04 -2.14 5.06
C THR A 277 -15.49 -3.55 4.87
N ALA A 278 -16.33 -4.51 4.47
CA ALA A 278 -15.90 -5.88 4.18
C ALA A 278 -14.90 -5.93 3.02
N PHE A 279 -15.17 -5.21 1.92
CA PHE A 279 -14.25 -5.13 0.78
C PHE A 279 -12.92 -4.48 1.15
N THR A 280 -12.97 -3.35 1.88
CA THR A 280 -11.78 -2.67 2.36
C THR A 280 -10.94 -3.57 3.26
N ALA A 281 -11.54 -4.24 4.25
CA ALA A 281 -10.81 -5.13 5.15
C ALA A 281 -10.20 -6.34 4.42
N ALA A 282 -10.92 -6.91 3.44
CA ALA A 282 -10.50 -8.13 2.73
C ALA A 282 -9.49 -7.90 1.59
N TYR A 283 -9.55 -6.75 0.91
CA TYR A 283 -8.80 -6.53 -0.33
C TYR A 283 -7.90 -5.28 -0.31
N ILE A 284 -8.24 -4.24 0.45
CA ILE A 284 -7.45 -3.00 0.49
C ILE A 284 -6.48 -3.02 1.68
N ASN A 285 -7.01 -3.29 2.88
CA ASN A 285 -6.28 -3.26 4.14
C ASN A 285 -5.77 -4.64 4.58
N ALA A 286 -5.85 -5.66 3.72
CA ALA A 286 -5.60 -7.06 4.09
C ALA A 286 -4.21 -7.29 4.74
N GLU A 287 -3.23 -6.48 4.39
CA GLU A 287 -1.85 -6.61 4.87
C GLU A 287 -1.52 -5.64 6.02
N TYR A 288 -2.36 -4.65 6.29
CA TYR A 288 -2.11 -3.54 7.22
C TYR A 288 -2.76 -3.78 8.59
N PRO A 289 -2.23 -3.20 9.69
CA PRO A 289 -2.70 -3.46 11.05
C PRO A 289 -3.95 -2.64 11.40
N THR A 290 -4.58 -2.02 10.41
CA THR A 290 -5.66 -1.05 10.60
C THR A 290 -7.01 -1.70 10.88
N GLU A 291 -7.11 -3.03 10.78
CA GLU A 291 -8.35 -3.78 11.00
C GLU A 291 -8.32 -4.59 12.30
N PHE A 292 -9.28 -4.36 13.21
CA PHE A 292 -9.45 -5.20 14.40
C PHE A 292 -9.98 -6.60 14.10
N LEU A 293 -10.40 -6.91 12.86
CA LEU A 293 -10.82 -8.25 12.44
C LEU A 293 -9.68 -9.28 12.44
N VAL A 294 -8.44 -8.82 12.51
CA VAL A 294 -7.26 -9.70 12.52
C VAL A 294 -6.45 -9.38 13.76
N TYR A 295 -6.26 -10.37 14.62
CA TYR A 295 -5.62 -10.15 15.91
C TYR A 295 -4.10 -9.90 15.80
N ALA A 296 -3.44 -10.42 14.77
CA ALA A 296 -2.03 -10.21 14.48
C ALA A 296 -1.81 -10.35 12.96
N HIS A 297 -1.24 -9.33 12.33
CA HIS A 297 -0.96 -9.33 10.90
C HIS A 297 0.51 -9.66 10.64
N SER A 298 0.76 -10.45 9.60
CA SER A 298 2.07 -10.50 8.95
C SER A 298 2.29 -9.17 8.23
N ALA A 299 3.40 -8.48 8.52
CA ALA A 299 3.71 -7.25 7.81
C ALA A 299 4.07 -7.54 6.33
N PRO A 300 3.83 -6.59 5.40
CA PRO A 300 4.15 -6.73 3.98
C PRO A 300 5.61 -7.11 3.70
N ALA A 301 6.52 -6.75 4.61
CA ALA A 301 7.94 -7.09 4.51
C ALA A 301 8.21 -8.61 4.42
N ASN A 302 7.35 -9.48 4.98
CA ASN A 302 7.56 -10.93 4.86
C ASN A 302 7.33 -11.43 3.42
N LYS A 303 6.33 -10.88 2.72
CA LYS A 303 6.07 -11.22 1.32
C LYS A 303 7.17 -10.67 0.41
N ARG A 304 7.59 -9.42 0.66
CA ARG A 304 8.73 -8.80 -0.03
C ARG A 304 10.01 -9.63 0.16
N LEU A 305 10.33 -10.00 1.40
CA LEU A 305 11.46 -10.87 1.71
C LEU A 305 11.37 -12.23 1.00
N TYR A 306 10.19 -12.83 0.92
CA TYR A 306 10.00 -14.07 0.15
C TYR A 306 10.30 -13.90 -1.34
N HIS A 307 9.79 -12.82 -1.96
CA HIS A 307 10.05 -12.53 -3.38
C HIS A 307 11.52 -12.19 -3.63
N GLU A 308 12.13 -11.41 -2.75
CA GLU A 308 13.57 -11.09 -2.78
C GLU A 308 14.42 -12.35 -2.63
N LEU A 309 14.08 -13.25 -1.70
CA LEU A 309 14.77 -14.54 -1.53
C LEU A 309 14.62 -15.45 -2.74
N GLN A 310 13.44 -15.46 -3.36
CA GLN A 310 13.17 -16.24 -4.56
C GLN A 310 14.02 -15.73 -5.73
N ASP A 311 14.00 -14.43 -5.99
CA ASP A 311 14.79 -13.79 -7.04
C ASP A 311 16.30 -13.98 -6.78
N LEU A 312 16.73 -13.76 -5.54
CA LEU A 312 18.10 -14.01 -5.09
C LEU A 312 18.54 -15.45 -5.36
N SER A 313 17.70 -16.43 -5.03
CA SER A 313 18.00 -17.85 -5.25
C SER A 313 18.11 -18.18 -6.73
N TYR A 314 17.16 -17.73 -7.54
CA TYR A 314 17.17 -17.99 -8.99
C TYR A 314 18.39 -17.37 -9.67
N ARG A 315 18.81 -16.17 -9.26
CA ARG A 315 20.00 -15.52 -9.83
C ARG A 315 21.29 -16.25 -9.49
N LEU A 316 21.42 -16.78 -8.27
CA LEU A 316 22.65 -17.41 -7.80
C LEU A 316 22.77 -18.89 -8.18
N TYR A 317 21.64 -19.59 -8.17
CA TYR A 317 21.60 -21.06 -8.24
C TYR A 317 20.72 -21.59 -9.37
N GLY A 318 19.92 -20.75 -10.03
CA GLY A 318 18.99 -21.17 -11.09
C GLY A 318 17.72 -21.88 -10.59
N ASP A 319 17.59 -22.05 -9.28
CA ASP A 319 16.44 -22.67 -8.60
C ASP A 319 16.27 -22.08 -7.18
N LEU A 320 15.48 -22.73 -6.32
CA LEU A 320 15.24 -22.29 -4.93
C LEU A 320 16.29 -22.78 -3.92
N SER A 321 17.45 -23.31 -4.36
CA SER A 321 18.43 -23.97 -3.50
C SER A 321 19.29 -23.05 -2.61
N ILE A 322 19.02 -21.74 -2.56
CA ILE A 322 19.69 -20.85 -1.60
C ILE A 322 19.59 -21.35 -0.16
N LYS A 323 20.67 -21.18 0.61
CA LYS A 323 20.72 -21.60 2.01
C LYS A 323 20.12 -20.51 2.91
N VAL A 324 18.94 -20.77 3.48
CA VAL A 324 18.24 -19.81 4.36
C VAL A 324 18.14 -20.37 5.77
N ALA A 325 18.73 -19.69 6.75
CA ALA A 325 18.51 -19.99 8.16
C ALA A 325 17.49 -19.01 8.75
N TYR A 326 16.62 -19.47 9.65
CA TYR A 326 15.69 -18.61 10.36
C TYR A 326 15.52 -19.04 11.82
N ASP A 327 15.37 -18.05 12.69
CA ASP A 327 15.05 -18.26 14.10
C ASP A 327 13.65 -18.88 14.24
N ASN A 328 13.54 -20.00 14.96
CA ASN A 328 12.33 -20.80 15.11
C ASN A 328 11.80 -20.86 16.55
N SER A 329 12.48 -20.24 17.52
CA SER A 329 11.99 -20.16 18.90
C SER A 329 12.87 -19.26 19.75
N ASP A 330 12.23 -18.39 20.53
CA ASP A 330 12.89 -17.65 21.61
C ASP A 330 13.09 -18.48 22.90
N GLY A 331 12.68 -19.76 22.90
CA GLY A 331 12.70 -20.65 24.06
C GLY A 331 11.63 -20.31 25.12
N LYS A 332 10.77 -19.33 24.88
CA LYS A 332 9.74 -18.81 25.80
C LYS A 332 8.33 -18.83 25.21
N GLY A 333 8.18 -19.30 23.97
CA GLY A 333 6.89 -19.57 23.33
C GLY A 333 6.56 -18.66 22.13
N ASP A 334 7.43 -17.71 21.76
CA ASP A 334 7.35 -17.03 20.46
C ASP A 334 8.03 -17.92 19.40
N PRO A 335 7.37 -18.26 18.28
CA PRO A 335 7.98 -19.02 17.19
C PRO A 335 9.12 -18.26 16.48
N GLY A 336 9.47 -17.05 16.90
CA GLY A 336 10.56 -16.27 16.32
C GLY A 336 10.27 -15.91 14.86
N ALA A 337 11.30 -15.82 14.03
CA ALA A 337 11.14 -15.53 12.60
C ALA A 337 10.40 -16.64 11.82
N ALA A 338 10.28 -17.86 12.37
CA ALA A 338 9.68 -18.99 11.68
C ALA A 338 8.19 -18.83 11.36
N TRP A 339 7.45 -18.03 12.13
CA TRP A 339 6.13 -17.61 11.70
C TRP A 339 6.16 -16.15 11.21
N PRO A 340 5.83 -15.87 9.94
CA PRO A 340 5.24 -16.77 8.93
C PRO A 340 6.24 -17.45 7.96
N LEU A 341 7.56 -17.29 8.13
CA LEU A 341 8.55 -17.70 7.12
C LEU A 341 8.56 -19.20 6.81
N SER A 342 8.26 -20.07 7.77
CA SER A 342 8.13 -21.52 7.53
C SER A 342 7.13 -21.87 6.42
N TRP A 343 6.07 -21.07 6.25
CA TRP A 343 5.14 -21.24 5.14
C TRP A 343 5.70 -20.73 3.81
N TYR A 344 6.32 -19.56 3.81
CA TYR A 344 6.91 -18.95 2.61
C TYR A 344 8.11 -19.75 2.09
N LEU A 345 8.90 -20.31 2.99
CA LEU A 345 10.12 -21.05 2.69
C LEU A 345 9.88 -22.55 2.45
N ARG A 346 8.64 -23.04 2.49
CA ARG A 346 8.30 -24.47 2.35
C ARG A 346 8.83 -25.14 1.06
N ASN A 347 9.07 -24.35 0.03
CA ASN A 347 9.55 -24.82 -1.28
C ASN A 347 11.08 -24.67 -1.43
N PHE A 348 11.77 -24.05 -0.47
CA PHE A 348 13.22 -23.92 -0.48
C PHE A 348 13.82 -25.19 0.13
N PRO A 349 14.60 -25.99 -0.61
CA PRO A 349 15.12 -27.27 -0.12
C PRO A 349 16.19 -27.13 0.96
N ASN A 350 16.86 -25.97 1.05
CA ASN A 350 18.02 -25.76 1.91
C ASN A 350 17.75 -24.77 3.07
N THR A 351 16.67 -25.01 3.82
CA THR A 351 16.29 -24.17 4.95
C THR A 351 16.65 -24.77 6.30
N LEU A 352 17.09 -23.95 7.25
CA LEU A 352 17.35 -24.35 8.63
C LEU A 352 16.57 -23.47 9.62
N GLY A 353 15.62 -24.07 10.35
CA GLY A 353 15.07 -23.46 11.56
C GLY A 353 15.96 -23.75 12.77
N PHE A 354 16.44 -22.73 13.47
CA PHE A 354 17.27 -22.89 14.68
C PHE A 354 16.63 -22.27 15.92
N GLY A 355 17.02 -22.74 17.11
CA GLY A 355 16.48 -22.27 18.39
C GLY A 355 17.18 -21.01 18.92
N PRO A 356 17.12 -20.73 20.23
CA PRO A 356 17.73 -19.55 20.81
C PRO A 356 19.27 -19.54 20.67
N ASP A 357 19.89 -20.72 20.56
CA ASP A 357 21.33 -20.86 20.36
C ASP A 357 21.70 -20.93 18.87
N ALA A 358 22.73 -20.18 18.47
CA ALA A 358 23.23 -20.17 17.11
C ALA A 358 23.92 -21.50 16.77
N PRO A 359 23.57 -22.15 15.65
CA PRO A 359 24.28 -23.34 15.19
C PRO A 359 25.71 -22.98 14.74
N ALA A 360 26.65 -23.91 14.92
CA ALA A 360 28.08 -23.66 14.68
C ALA A 360 28.40 -23.26 13.23
N ASP A 361 27.57 -23.70 12.28
CA ASP A 361 27.68 -23.45 10.85
C ASP A 361 26.79 -22.29 10.35
N LEU A 362 26.19 -21.48 11.23
CA LEU A 362 25.28 -20.39 10.85
C LEU A 362 25.90 -19.42 9.82
N ARG A 363 27.23 -19.20 9.89
CA ARG A 363 27.99 -18.36 8.95
C ARG A 363 28.09 -18.93 7.52
N THR A 364 27.71 -20.18 7.32
CA THR A 364 27.70 -20.84 6.00
C THR A 364 26.40 -20.62 5.24
N TYR A 365 25.36 -20.08 5.91
CA TYR A 365 24.09 -19.75 5.28
C TYR A 365 24.18 -18.45 4.50
N ASP A 366 23.43 -18.37 3.42
CA ASP A 366 23.47 -17.26 2.49
C ASP A 366 22.62 -16.10 3.00
N VAL A 367 21.46 -16.43 3.57
CA VAL A 367 20.59 -15.51 4.28
C VAL A 367 20.23 -16.07 5.65
N VAL A 368 20.28 -15.22 6.67
CA VAL A 368 19.85 -15.55 8.04
C VAL A 368 18.76 -14.57 8.47
N VAL A 369 17.63 -15.04 8.99
CA VAL A 369 16.53 -14.18 9.46
C VAL A 369 16.29 -14.39 10.95
N VAL A 370 16.34 -13.31 11.73
CA VAL A 370 16.35 -13.38 13.21
C VAL A 370 15.33 -12.42 13.79
N SER A 371 14.49 -12.90 14.72
CA SER A 371 13.55 -12.04 15.46
C SER A 371 14.25 -11.15 16.48
N ASP A 372 13.59 -10.05 16.84
CA ASP A 372 14.00 -9.08 17.86
C ASP A 372 14.43 -9.70 19.20
N SER A 373 13.82 -10.82 19.59
CA SER A 373 14.15 -11.56 20.80
C SER A 373 15.57 -12.15 20.85
N ASN A 374 16.21 -12.38 19.70
CA ASN A 374 17.46 -13.13 19.61
C ASN A 374 18.63 -12.35 18.97
N TRP A 375 18.44 -11.06 18.68
CA TRP A 375 19.48 -10.22 18.06
C TRP A 375 20.77 -10.16 18.86
N ALA A 376 20.69 -10.08 20.19
CA ALA A 376 21.87 -9.98 21.05
C ALA A 376 22.82 -11.17 20.93
N ASN A 377 22.30 -12.37 20.63
CA ASN A 377 23.10 -13.59 20.49
C ASN A 377 23.68 -13.72 19.08
N ILE A 378 22.94 -13.30 18.05
CA ILE A 378 23.34 -13.50 16.65
C ILE A 378 24.18 -12.35 16.09
N ASP A 379 23.94 -11.10 16.53
CA ASP A 379 24.65 -9.92 16.03
C ASP A 379 26.17 -10.03 16.11
N PRO A 380 26.78 -10.44 17.26
CA PRO A 380 28.23 -10.58 17.36
C PRO A 380 28.81 -11.64 16.40
N LEU A 381 28.00 -12.61 15.98
CA LEU A 381 28.43 -13.72 15.15
C LEU A 381 28.44 -13.37 13.65
N LEU A 382 27.49 -12.55 13.20
CA LEU A 382 27.21 -12.31 11.77
C LEU A 382 27.57 -10.91 11.27
N ARG A 383 27.49 -9.84 12.09
CA ARG A 383 27.63 -8.44 11.62
C ARG A 383 28.92 -8.15 10.83
N GLY A 384 30.01 -8.86 11.09
CA GLY A 384 31.26 -8.69 10.34
C GLY A 384 31.15 -9.10 8.86
N GLN A 385 30.44 -10.19 8.58
CA GLN A 385 30.41 -10.86 7.26
C GLN A 385 29.09 -10.66 6.50
N TYR A 386 28.09 -10.05 7.12
CA TYR A 386 26.74 -9.90 6.58
C TYR A 386 26.32 -8.43 6.54
N ASN A 387 25.52 -8.07 5.54
CA ASN A 387 24.73 -6.84 5.50
C ASN A 387 23.43 -7.08 6.27
N VAL A 388 22.97 -6.09 7.03
CA VAL A 388 21.85 -6.24 7.98
C VAL A 388 20.76 -5.26 7.66
N PHE A 389 19.53 -5.77 7.52
CA PHE A 389 18.33 -4.97 7.28
C PHE A 389 17.31 -5.24 8.38
N GLU A 390 16.67 -4.19 8.88
CA GLU A 390 15.61 -4.31 9.89
C GLU A 390 14.25 -4.08 9.24
N VAL A 391 13.32 -5.02 9.47
CA VAL A 391 11.98 -4.95 8.91
C VAL A 391 10.93 -5.37 9.93
N ASN A 392 9.71 -4.87 9.76
CA ASN A 392 8.57 -5.33 10.57
C ASN A 392 8.23 -6.78 10.20
N ARG A 393 8.21 -7.68 11.18
CA ARG A 393 7.78 -9.08 11.03
C ARG A 393 6.28 -9.19 11.21
N MET A 394 5.76 -8.67 12.33
CA MET A 394 4.34 -8.69 12.66
C MET A 394 3.92 -7.37 13.26
N TRP A 395 2.63 -7.09 13.17
CA TRP A 395 2.00 -5.93 13.79
C TRP A 395 0.59 -6.27 14.27
N TRP A 396 0.15 -5.57 15.31
CA TRP A 396 -1.16 -5.75 15.92
C TRP A 396 -2.01 -4.51 15.69
N PRO A 397 -3.34 -4.64 15.59
CA PRO A 397 -4.21 -3.48 15.67
C PRO A 397 -3.93 -2.68 16.94
N MET A 398 -4.14 -1.37 16.86
CA MET A 398 -3.95 -0.44 17.96
C MET A 398 -4.64 -0.96 19.24
N GLN A 399 -3.96 -0.94 20.38
CA GLN A 399 -4.46 -1.58 21.62
C GLN A 399 -4.92 -0.58 22.68
N ASP A 400 -5.13 0.69 22.33
CA ASP A 400 -5.54 1.74 23.28
C ASP A 400 -6.95 1.51 23.86
N TYR A 401 -7.74 0.59 23.29
CA TYR A 401 -9.01 0.14 23.88
C TYR A 401 -8.85 -0.76 25.12
N PHE A 402 -7.62 -1.20 25.44
CA PHE A 402 -7.33 -1.81 26.73
C PHE A 402 -7.54 -0.76 27.84
N ASP A 403 -8.08 -1.19 28.98
CA ASP A 403 -8.40 -0.32 30.12
C ASP A 403 -9.39 0.82 29.83
N LEU A 404 -10.33 0.61 28.90
CA LEU A 404 -11.49 1.49 28.75
C LEU A 404 -12.30 1.52 30.05
N ASN A 405 -12.55 2.74 30.53
CA ASN A 405 -13.39 3.02 31.68
C ASN A 405 -14.32 4.21 31.37
N TRP A 406 -15.31 4.42 32.23
CA TRP A 406 -16.33 5.44 31.99
C TRP A 406 -15.76 6.87 31.90
N ASP A 407 -14.68 7.18 32.62
CA ASP A 407 -14.05 8.51 32.56
C ASP A 407 -13.35 8.73 31.21
N ARG A 408 -12.60 7.75 30.69
CA ARG A 408 -11.99 7.80 29.36
C ARG A 408 -13.05 7.95 28.25
N ILE A 409 -14.12 7.16 28.31
CA ILE A 409 -15.21 7.22 27.34
C ILE A 409 -15.87 8.60 27.37
N ARG A 410 -16.21 9.11 28.57
CA ARG A 410 -16.84 10.42 28.71
C ARG A 410 -15.95 11.55 28.21
N LYS A 411 -14.64 11.51 28.50
CA LYS A 411 -13.67 12.50 28.00
C LYS A 411 -13.54 12.43 26.48
N ALA A 412 -13.47 11.24 25.91
CA ALA A 412 -13.39 11.04 24.47
C ALA A 412 -14.65 11.55 23.74
N LEU A 413 -15.85 11.31 24.30
CA LEU A 413 -17.11 11.82 23.75
C LEU A 413 -17.31 13.32 23.96
N ALA A 414 -16.69 13.92 24.98
CA ALA A 414 -16.76 15.36 25.24
C ALA A 414 -15.89 16.17 24.26
N SER A 415 -14.73 15.66 23.82
CA SER A 415 -13.86 16.34 22.84
C SER A 415 -14.42 16.24 21.42
N PRO A 416 -14.65 17.37 20.71
CA PRO A 416 -14.98 17.37 19.30
C PRO A 416 -13.90 16.73 18.41
N GLU A 417 -12.63 17.00 18.72
CA GLU A 417 -11.47 16.52 17.95
C GLU A 417 -11.35 14.99 18.07
N MET A 418 -11.50 14.46 19.28
CA MET A 418 -11.48 13.02 19.52
C MET A 418 -12.66 12.31 18.84
N ARG A 419 -13.86 12.89 18.85
CA ARG A 419 -15.01 12.34 18.12
C ARG A 419 -14.76 12.30 16.61
N ALA A 420 -14.16 13.34 16.04
CA ALA A 420 -13.78 13.38 14.64
C ALA A 420 -12.73 12.30 14.31
N ALA A 421 -11.72 12.15 15.17
CA ALA A 421 -10.69 11.11 15.02
C ALA A 421 -11.29 9.68 15.09
N LEU A 422 -12.16 9.41 16.06
CA LEU A 422 -12.86 8.12 16.18
C LEU A 422 -13.76 7.84 14.96
N PHE A 423 -14.41 8.87 14.40
CA PHE A 423 -15.19 8.73 13.17
C PHE A 423 -14.32 8.39 11.96
N GLN A 424 -13.12 8.98 11.85
CA GLN A 424 -12.15 8.63 10.80
C GLN A 424 -11.67 7.18 10.92
N ILE A 425 -11.45 6.67 12.13
CA ILE A 425 -11.15 5.25 12.36
C ILE A 425 -12.34 4.38 11.92
N TRP A 426 -13.55 4.73 12.34
CA TRP A 426 -14.75 3.95 12.04
C TRP A 426 -15.09 3.91 10.53
N LEU A 427 -14.92 5.01 9.80
CA LEU A 427 -15.29 5.08 8.39
C LEU A 427 -14.13 4.72 7.44
N ASN A 428 -12.94 5.24 7.72
CA ASN A 428 -11.80 5.22 6.79
C ASN A 428 -10.61 4.40 7.28
N ARG A 429 -10.67 3.86 8.52
CA ARG A 429 -9.54 3.15 9.14
C ARG A 429 -8.26 4.01 9.19
N ASN A 430 -8.44 5.33 9.20
CA ASN A 430 -7.35 6.29 9.35
C ASN A 430 -7.18 6.61 10.84
N TYR A 431 -5.97 6.40 11.34
CA TYR A 431 -5.60 6.57 12.74
C TYR A 431 -4.76 7.83 12.98
N ASP A 432 -4.44 8.63 11.95
CA ASP A 432 -3.49 9.76 12.04
C ASP A 432 -3.95 10.81 13.04
N ALA A 433 -5.23 11.21 12.95
CA ALA A 433 -5.82 12.18 13.86
C ALA A 433 -5.85 11.66 15.31
N TYR A 434 -6.10 10.36 15.48
CA TYR A 434 -6.13 9.72 16.80
C TYR A 434 -4.72 9.60 17.40
N GLY A 435 -3.74 9.19 16.59
CA GLY A 435 -2.33 9.08 16.98
C GLY A 435 -1.77 10.42 17.44
N LYS A 436 -2.06 11.51 16.71
CA LYS A 436 -1.67 12.87 17.10
C LYS A 436 -2.25 13.30 18.45
N LEU A 437 -3.52 12.96 18.73
CA LEU A 437 -4.17 13.31 20.00
C LEU A 437 -3.69 12.47 21.19
N THR A 438 -3.27 11.22 20.94
CA THR A 438 -2.85 10.27 21.98
C THR A 438 -1.34 10.15 22.14
N GLY A 439 -0.56 10.80 21.27
CA GLY A 439 0.90 10.70 21.24
C GLY A 439 1.40 9.33 20.78
N GLN A 440 0.61 8.60 19.97
CA GLN A 440 0.93 7.27 19.46
C GLN A 440 1.26 7.31 17.97
N GLU A 441 2.26 6.52 17.56
CA GLU A 441 2.63 6.32 16.16
C GLU A 441 1.76 5.22 15.53
N LEU A 442 0.67 5.63 14.89
CA LEU A 442 -0.36 4.73 14.33
C LEU A 442 -0.58 5.00 12.82
N HIS A 443 0.50 5.00 12.02
CA HIS A 443 0.40 5.22 10.57
C HIS A 443 1.43 4.36 9.82
N PRO A 444 1.02 3.42 8.94
CA PRO A 444 1.98 2.62 8.18
C PRO A 444 2.99 3.49 7.40
N PRO A 445 4.30 3.15 7.36
CA PRO A 445 4.92 1.94 7.89
C PRO A 445 5.25 1.99 9.39
N VAL A 446 5.08 3.13 10.06
CA VAL A 446 5.42 3.38 11.47
C VAL A 446 4.22 3.06 12.37
N TRP A 447 4.23 1.85 12.93
CA TRP A 447 3.14 1.35 13.76
C TRP A 447 3.62 0.73 15.06
N ASN A 448 2.87 0.96 16.13
CA ASN A 448 3.11 0.36 17.44
C ASN A 448 1.76 -0.16 18.01
N PRO A 449 1.60 -1.46 18.30
CA PRO A 449 2.63 -2.49 18.51
C PRO A 449 3.11 -3.22 17.24
N THR A 450 4.43 -3.42 17.15
CA THR A 450 5.11 -4.23 16.12
C THR A 450 6.12 -5.20 16.74
N ARG A 451 6.37 -6.31 16.05
CA ARG A 451 7.53 -7.19 16.24
C ARG A 451 8.41 -7.06 15.01
N LYS A 452 9.70 -6.86 15.22
CA LYS A 452 10.67 -6.70 14.14
C LYS A 452 11.48 -7.96 13.92
N MET A 453 12.10 -8.05 12.75
CA MET A 453 13.11 -9.04 12.44
C MET A 453 14.26 -8.38 11.70
N ARG A 454 15.43 -9.01 11.77
CA ARG A 454 16.60 -8.65 10.98
C ARG A 454 16.89 -9.71 9.95
N VAL A 455 17.21 -9.25 8.75
CA VAL A 455 17.65 -10.07 7.62
C VAL A 455 19.14 -9.81 7.43
N TYR A 456 19.93 -10.87 7.55
CA TYR A 456 21.37 -10.87 7.35
C TYR A 456 21.64 -11.51 6.00
N ILE A 457 22.22 -10.76 5.06
CA ILE A 457 22.63 -11.27 3.74
C ILE A 457 24.15 -11.30 3.67
N ARG A 458 24.74 -12.45 3.31
CA ARG A 458 26.21 -12.60 3.32
C ARG A 458 26.84 -11.69 2.27
N LYS A 459 27.87 -10.93 2.65
CA LYS A 459 28.47 -9.87 1.83
C LYS A 459 29.05 -10.38 0.50
N ASP A 460 29.60 -11.60 0.47
CA ASP A 460 30.17 -12.25 -0.72
C ASP A 460 29.13 -12.71 -1.73
N ILE A 461 27.89 -12.92 -1.29
CA ILE A 461 26.76 -13.26 -2.16
C ILE A 461 26.13 -11.99 -2.67
N ALA A 462 25.97 -11.01 -1.79
CA ALA A 462 25.55 -9.69 -2.16
C ALA A 462 26.43 -9.14 -3.28
N SER A 463 27.73 -9.48 -3.36
CA SER A 463 28.59 -9.13 -4.51
C SER A 463 28.52 -10.07 -5.73
N ARG A 464 28.02 -11.31 -5.60
CA ARG A 464 27.84 -12.26 -6.71
C ARG A 464 26.57 -12.06 -7.54
N LEU A 465 25.48 -11.53 -6.97
CA LEU A 465 24.32 -11.12 -7.80
C LEU A 465 24.70 -10.10 -8.89
N TRP A 466 25.79 -9.38 -8.65
CA TRP A 466 26.28 -8.28 -9.47
C TRP A 466 27.15 -8.83 -10.61
N ALA A 467 27.48 -10.13 -10.58
CA ALA A 467 28.25 -10.82 -11.60
C ALA A 467 27.42 -11.78 -12.47
N GLN A 468 26.16 -12.08 -12.13
CA GLN A 468 25.37 -13.19 -12.74
C GLN A 468 24.07 -12.78 -13.46
N THR A 469 23.81 -11.50 -13.71
CA THR A 469 22.85 -11.11 -14.76
C THR A 469 23.43 -11.52 -16.11
N ASN A 470 23.06 -12.72 -16.59
CA ASN A 470 23.47 -13.26 -17.88
C ASN A 470 23.09 -12.30 -19.01
N THR A 471 24.10 -11.59 -19.49
CA THR A 471 24.25 -11.10 -20.85
C THR A 471 23.97 -12.25 -21.84
N PRO A 472 23.21 -12.02 -22.95
CA PRO A 472 23.51 -12.75 -24.17
C PRO A 472 25.01 -12.58 -24.40
N GLN A 473 25.71 -13.66 -24.73
CA GLN A 473 27.15 -13.70 -24.97
C GLN A 473 27.59 -12.54 -25.88
N ALA A 474 27.87 -11.38 -25.27
CA ALA A 474 28.62 -10.31 -25.84
C ALA A 474 30.02 -10.90 -26.04
N ALA A 475 30.56 -10.67 -27.23
CA ALA A 475 31.92 -11.06 -27.54
C ALA A 475 32.82 -10.75 -26.35
N ALA A 476 33.64 -11.73 -25.95
CA ALA A 476 34.56 -11.59 -24.83
C ALA A 476 35.19 -10.18 -24.88
N PRO A 477 35.08 -9.37 -23.81
CA PRO A 477 35.69 -8.06 -23.80
C PRO A 477 37.16 -8.28 -24.13
N ALA A 478 37.64 -7.60 -25.16
CA ALA A 478 39.05 -7.60 -25.49
C ALA A 478 39.80 -7.30 -24.20
N GLN A 479 40.55 -8.28 -23.69
CA GLN A 479 41.48 -8.04 -22.60
C GLN A 479 42.52 -7.07 -23.12
N GLY A 480 42.26 -5.78 -22.94
CA GLY A 480 43.26 -4.73 -22.96
C GLY A 480 44.20 -4.98 -21.80
N SER A 481 45.32 -5.61 -22.11
CA SER A 481 46.47 -5.72 -21.23
C SER A 481 46.98 -4.32 -20.86
N GLY A 482 46.81 -3.94 -19.59
CA GLY A 482 47.58 -2.93 -18.88
C GLY A 482 47.67 -1.51 -19.46
N SER A 483 46.98 -0.56 -18.84
CA SER A 483 47.52 0.77 -18.56
C SER A 483 46.61 1.51 -17.58
N ASP A 484 47.17 1.87 -16.42
CA ASP A 484 46.72 3.01 -15.63
C ASP A 484 46.47 4.21 -16.57
N TYR A 485 45.40 5.00 -16.40
CA TYR A 485 45.06 6.11 -17.31
C TYR A 485 46.16 7.19 -17.42
N GLU A 486 47.20 7.08 -16.60
CA GLU A 486 48.48 7.79 -16.60
C GLU A 486 49.04 8.08 -18.00
N SER A 487 48.97 7.14 -18.96
CA SER A 487 49.55 7.36 -20.29
C SER A 487 48.80 8.40 -21.14
N GLY A 488 47.54 8.68 -20.82
CA GLY A 488 46.71 9.68 -21.49
C GLY A 488 46.54 10.97 -20.69
N HIS A 489 47.27 11.14 -19.57
CA HIS A 489 47.15 12.33 -18.73
C HIS A 489 47.68 13.57 -19.46
N ILE A 490 46.86 14.62 -19.49
CA ILE A 490 47.22 15.91 -20.06
C ILE A 490 46.94 17.04 -19.07
N SER A 491 47.74 18.10 -19.17
CA SER A 491 47.44 19.36 -18.49
C SER A 491 46.37 20.13 -19.28
N ASN A 492 45.13 20.12 -18.79
CA ASN A 492 44.02 20.84 -19.40
C ASN A 492 43.32 21.76 -18.37
N PRO A 493 43.87 22.95 -18.08
CA PRO A 493 43.25 23.86 -17.13
C PRO A 493 41.93 24.45 -17.67
N PRO A 494 40.95 24.73 -16.81
CA PRO A 494 39.65 25.27 -17.25
C PRO A 494 39.83 26.65 -17.89
N LYS A 495 39.19 26.88 -19.04
CA LYS A 495 39.22 28.17 -19.74
C LYS A 495 38.22 29.17 -19.15
N LYS A 496 37.15 28.67 -18.54
CA LYS A 496 36.16 29.47 -17.81
C LYS A 496 35.77 28.75 -16.53
N VAL A 497 35.48 29.55 -15.50
CA VAL A 497 35.01 29.09 -14.20
C VAL A 497 33.80 29.95 -13.83
N ILE A 498 32.66 29.32 -13.62
CA ILE A 498 31.42 29.95 -13.14
C ILE A 498 31.27 29.60 -11.67
N THR A 499 31.08 30.62 -10.84
CA THR A 499 30.81 30.48 -9.41
C THR A 499 29.66 31.39 -9.01
N HIS A 500 28.90 30.97 -8.00
CA HIS A 500 27.85 31.80 -7.42
C HIS A 500 27.78 31.51 -5.91
N PRO A 501 27.57 32.52 -5.03
CA PRO A 501 27.58 32.31 -3.58
C PRO A 501 26.56 31.30 -3.05
N GLU A 502 25.45 31.13 -3.78
CA GLU A 502 24.40 30.16 -3.43
C GLU A 502 24.59 28.77 -4.06
N MET A 503 25.49 28.63 -5.04
CA MET A 503 25.79 27.35 -5.68
C MET A 503 26.88 26.65 -4.86
N ARG A 504 26.52 25.58 -4.17
CA ARG A 504 27.37 24.89 -3.20
C ARG A 504 27.62 23.43 -3.55
N ASN A 505 26.68 22.78 -4.22
CA ASN A 505 26.77 21.38 -4.61
C ASN A 505 26.06 21.19 -5.96
N PRO A 506 26.64 21.74 -7.06
CA PRO A 506 26.11 21.58 -8.39
C PRO A 506 26.24 20.11 -8.83
N ARG A 507 25.14 19.53 -9.34
CA ARG A 507 25.07 18.10 -9.71
C ARG A 507 24.97 17.91 -11.21
N GLY A 508 23.92 18.41 -11.83
CA GLY A 508 23.69 18.35 -13.27
C GLY A 508 24.00 19.68 -13.93
N VAL A 509 24.45 19.62 -15.18
CA VAL A 509 24.62 20.79 -16.04
C VAL A 509 24.05 20.45 -17.42
N ALA A 510 23.30 21.37 -18.02
CA ALA A 510 22.81 21.26 -19.39
C ALA A 510 23.06 22.56 -20.15
N VAL A 511 23.41 22.43 -21.43
CA VAL A 511 23.64 23.56 -22.33
C VAL A 511 22.40 23.74 -23.21
N ALA A 512 21.81 24.93 -23.19
CA ALA A 512 20.68 25.28 -24.03
C ALA A 512 21.14 25.61 -25.47
N PRO A 513 20.24 25.57 -26.46
CA PRO A 513 20.57 25.91 -27.86
C PRO A 513 21.16 27.32 -28.07
N ASP A 514 20.86 28.27 -27.18
CA ASP A 514 21.42 29.63 -27.19
C ASP A 514 22.80 29.74 -26.52
N GLY A 515 23.32 28.63 -25.98
CA GLY A 515 24.58 28.52 -25.25
C GLY A 515 24.49 28.90 -23.77
N SER A 516 23.32 29.25 -23.25
CA SER A 516 23.10 29.41 -21.81
C SER A 516 23.15 28.05 -21.09
N LEU A 517 23.36 28.07 -19.78
CA LEU A 517 23.60 26.88 -18.96
C LEU A 517 22.55 26.79 -17.87
N TYR A 518 21.98 25.61 -17.68
CA TYR A 518 21.15 25.29 -16.53
C TYR A 518 21.89 24.31 -15.63
N VAL A 519 21.92 24.61 -14.33
CA VAL A 519 22.69 23.85 -13.34
C VAL A 519 21.78 23.52 -12.16
N THR A 520 21.63 22.24 -11.84
CA THR A 520 20.94 21.80 -10.63
C THR A 520 21.89 21.82 -9.45
N ASP A 521 21.42 22.29 -8.29
CA ASP A 521 22.18 22.28 -7.05
C ASP A 521 21.36 21.63 -5.94
N ILE A 522 21.90 20.57 -5.34
CA ILE A 522 21.20 19.79 -4.31
C ILE A 522 21.25 20.44 -2.93
N SER A 523 22.23 21.30 -2.66
CA SER A 523 22.29 22.02 -1.38
C SER A 523 21.34 23.21 -1.37
N ALA A 524 21.21 23.89 -2.51
CA ALA A 524 20.31 25.02 -2.70
C ALA A 524 18.89 24.60 -3.13
N GLN A 525 18.71 23.32 -3.49
CA GLN A 525 17.42 22.70 -3.87
C GLN A 525 16.75 23.47 -5.01
N ARG A 526 17.54 23.86 -6.01
CA ARG A 526 17.11 24.76 -7.10
C ARG A 526 17.92 24.57 -8.37
N VAL A 527 17.43 25.19 -9.44
CA VAL A 527 18.13 25.32 -10.72
C VAL A 527 18.65 26.76 -10.86
N PHE A 528 19.91 26.90 -11.28
CA PHE A 528 20.52 28.16 -11.69
C PHE A 528 20.62 28.23 -13.21
N HIS A 529 20.25 29.37 -13.80
CA HIS A 529 20.37 29.65 -15.22
C HIS A 529 21.43 30.73 -15.46
N PHE A 530 22.50 30.39 -16.16
CA PHE A 530 23.61 31.27 -16.46
C PHE A 530 23.72 31.54 -17.96
N ALA A 531 24.11 32.76 -18.32
CA ALA A 531 24.56 33.05 -19.67
C ALA A 531 25.90 32.34 -19.96
N SER A 532 26.24 32.17 -21.24
CA SER A 532 27.51 31.56 -21.71
C SER A 532 28.79 32.28 -21.23
N ASN A 533 28.65 33.49 -20.70
CA ASN A 533 29.71 34.28 -20.09
C ASN A 533 29.79 34.14 -18.55
N GLY A 534 28.91 33.34 -17.92
CA GLY A 534 28.85 33.10 -16.48
C GLY A 534 27.95 34.05 -15.68
N THR A 535 27.26 34.99 -16.32
CA THR A 535 26.31 35.88 -15.63
C THR A 535 25.05 35.11 -15.24
N LEU A 536 24.61 35.18 -13.98
CA LEU A 536 23.34 34.60 -13.56
C LEU A 536 22.17 35.36 -14.22
N LEU A 537 21.35 34.64 -14.98
CA LEU A 537 20.13 35.16 -15.62
C LEU A 537 18.91 34.99 -14.71
N GLY A 538 18.86 33.88 -13.97
CA GLY A 538 17.79 33.59 -13.03
C GLY A 538 18.04 32.29 -12.27
N SER A 539 17.18 32.02 -11.29
CA SER A 539 17.15 30.75 -10.57
C SER A 539 15.74 30.47 -10.06
N TRP A 540 15.35 29.22 -9.99
CA TRP A 540 14.05 28.81 -9.48
C TRP A 540 14.12 27.48 -8.73
N GLY A 541 13.15 27.26 -7.85
CA GLY A 541 13.10 26.08 -7.00
C GLY A 541 13.41 26.39 -5.54
N GLU A 542 12.85 25.55 -4.69
CA GLU A 542 13.10 25.52 -3.25
C GLU A 542 12.91 24.09 -2.74
N TYR A 543 13.39 23.83 -1.53
CA TYR A 543 13.18 22.53 -0.89
C TYR A 543 11.69 22.25 -0.71
N GLY A 544 11.25 21.10 -1.22
CA GLY A 544 9.92 20.57 -0.98
C GLY A 544 9.95 19.06 -1.04
N ALA A 545 9.68 18.43 0.09
CA ALA A 545 9.54 16.98 0.22
C ALA A 545 8.33 16.71 1.11
N SER A 546 7.53 15.71 0.76
CA SER A 546 6.40 15.28 1.59
C SER A 546 6.11 13.81 1.34
N GLU A 547 6.12 13.01 2.42
CA GLU A 547 5.82 11.58 2.37
C GLU A 547 4.31 11.29 2.44
N ALA A 548 3.50 12.29 2.85
CA ALA A 548 2.06 12.16 3.06
C ALA A 548 1.21 12.72 1.90
N GLU A 549 1.75 13.67 1.13
CA GLU A 549 1.12 14.37 0.00
C GLU A 549 2.18 14.67 -1.08
N PRO A 550 1.85 14.72 -2.38
CA PRO A 550 2.83 15.08 -3.41
C PRO A 550 3.46 16.46 -3.13
N ALA A 551 4.79 16.55 -3.16
CA ALA A 551 5.49 17.82 -3.01
C ALA A 551 4.95 18.86 -4.01
N PRO A 552 4.81 20.15 -3.64
CA PRO A 552 4.28 21.15 -4.56
C PRO A 552 5.06 21.21 -5.88
N PRO A 553 4.40 21.49 -7.01
CA PRO A 553 5.06 21.74 -8.29
C PRO A 553 6.11 22.85 -8.19
N GLY A 554 7.26 22.66 -8.84
CA GLY A 554 8.36 23.63 -8.83
C GLY A 554 9.22 23.63 -7.57
N THR A 555 8.96 22.72 -6.62
CA THR A 555 9.86 22.44 -5.48
C THR A 555 10.66 21.17 -5.74
N PHE A 556 11.80 20.99 -5.06
CA PHE A 556 12.73 19.88 -5.29
C PHE A 556 13.19 19.21 -3.99
N ASN A 557 13.57 17.94 -4.11
CA ASN A 557 14.25 17.15 -3.10
C ASN A 557 15.44 16.40 -3.74
N GLU A 558 16.59 17.05 -3.65
CA GLU A 558 17.84 16.72 -4.35
C GLU A 558 17.60 16.58 -5.87
N PRO A 559 17.47 17.70 -6.60
CA PRO A 559 17.42 17.66 -8.06
C PRO A 559 18.80 17.28 -8.62
N TRP A 560 18.88 16.19 -9.38
CA TRP A 560 20.15 15.69 -9.91
C TRP A 560 20.33 16.02 -11.38
N GLY A 561 19.84 15.18 -12.29
CA GLY A 561 19.96 15.41 -13.73
C GLY A 561 19.08 16.54 -14.23
N ILE A 562 19.54 17.17 -15.31
CA ILE A 562 18.85 18.26 -15.99
C ILE A 562 19.10 18.16 -17.49
N ALA A 563 18.07 18.41 -18.29
CA ALA A 563 18.17 18.48 -19.75
C ALA A 563 17.37 19.66 -20.30
N VAL A 564 17.82 20.17 -21.45
CA VAL A 564 17.11 21.19 -22.22
C VAL A 564 16.68 20.57 -23.53
N ALA A 565 15.38 20.59 -23.80
CA ALA A 565 14.81 20.11 -25.05
C ALA A 565 15.04 21.12 -26.19
N PRO A 566 14.92 20.70 -27.46
CA PRO A 566 15.09 21.60 -28.61
C PRO A 566 14.14 22.80 -28.64
N ASP A 567 12.97 22.70 -27.99
CA ASP A 567 11.99 23.78 -27.84
C ASP A 567 12.33 24.78 -26.72
N GLY A 568 13.42 24.55 -25.98
CA GLY A 568 13.86 25.34 -24.83
C GLY A 568 13.24 24.91 -23.50
N SER A 569 12.38 23.89 -23.47
CA SER A 569 11.84 23.35 -22.22
C SER A 569 12.95 22.71 -21.38
N VAL A 570 12.89 22.88 -20.06
CA VAL A 570 13.87 22.35 -19.12
C VAL A 570 13.25 21.19 -18.34
N TYR A 571 13.89 20.02 -18.36
CA TYR A 571 13.47 18.83 -17.63
C TYR A 571 14.44 18.57 -16.48
N VAL A 572 13.91 18.30 -15.29
CA VAL A 572 14.71 18.08 -14.08
C VAL A 572 14.30 16.76 -13.44
N ALA A 573 15.29 15.93 -13.12
CA ALA A 573 15.12 14.72 -12.32
C ALA A 573 15.09 15.10 -10.83
N ASP A 574 13.90 15.07 -10.24
CA ASP A 574 13.65 15.39 -8.84
C ASP A 574 13.75 14.11 -8.00
N THR A 575 15.00 13.70 -7.75
CA THR A 575 15.41 12.35 -7.39
C THR A 575 14.63 11.75 -6.22
N TRP A 576 14.57 12.46 -5.09
CA TRP A 576 13.93 11.93 -3.88
C TRP A 576 12.48 12.35 -3.71
N ASN A 577 11.91 13.05 -4.68
CA ASN A 577 10.46 13.13 -4.88
C ASN A 577 9.97 12.12 -5.93
N HIS A 578 10.88 11.32 -6.51
CA HIS A 578 10.55 10.23 -7.43
C HIS A 578 9.75 10.68 -8.66
N ARG A 579 10.13 11.82 -9.23
CA ARG A 579 9.41 12.43 -10.36
C ARG A 579 10.34 13.17 -11.32
N ILE A 580 9.84 13.40 -12.53
CA ILE A 580 10.42 14.33 -13.51
C ILE A 580 9.53 15.57 -13.56
N GLN A 581 10.15 16.75 -13.57
CA GLN A 581 9.46 18.03 -13.72
C GLN A 581 9.90 18.74 -14.99
N LYS A 582 8.93 19.30 -15.72
CA LYS A 582 9.12 20.10 -16.94
C LYS A 582 8.86 21.58 -16.64
N PHE A 583 9.74 22.45 -17.11
CA PHE A 583 9.68 23.90 -16.98
C PHE A 583 9.84 24.59 -18.34
N THR A 584 9.42 25.85 -18.43
CA THR A 584 9.80 26.74 -19.53
C THR A 584 11.26 27.17 -19.40
N ALA A 585 11.82 27.81 -20.44
CA ALA A 585 13.18 28.37 -20.41
C ALA A 585 13.37 29.39 -19.28
N GLU A 586 12.31 30.08 -18.87
CA GLU A 586 12.29 31.05 -17.77
C GLU A 586 12.02 30.42 -16.38
N GLY A 587 12.00 29.09 -16.30
CA GLY A 587 11.82 28.36 -15.04
C GLY A 587 10.37 28.29 -14.52
N GLN A 588 9.38 28.56 -15.37
CA GLN A 588 7.97 28.40 -14.98
C GLN A 588 7.56 26.93 -15.08
N PHE A 589 6.90 26.41 -14.04
CA PHE A 589 6.42 25.02 -14.03
C PHE A 589 5.39 24.77 -15.14
N VAL A 590 5.55 23.65 -15.86
CA VAL A 590 4.64 23.24 -16.94
C VAL A 590 3.88 21.98 -16.55
N THR A 591 4.59 20.90 -16.25
CA THR A 591 4.00 19.60 -15.87
C THR A 591 5.00 18.75 -15.09
N MET A 592 4.51 17.68 -14.47
CA MET A 592 5.34 16.66 -13.83
C MET A 592 4.66 15.30 -13.91
N TRP A 593 5.46 14.26 -13.86
CA TRP A 593 4.98 12.87 -13.75
C TRP A 593 5.97 12.04 -12.96
N GLY A 594 5.49 10.92 -12.45
CA GLY A 594 6.26 10.03 -11.59
C GLY A 594 5.69 9.96 -10.18
N VAL A 595 5.74 8.75 -9.62
CA VAL A 595 5.42 8.44 -8.22
C VAL A 595 6.48 7.50 -7.67
N PHE A 596 6.63 7.46 -6.35
CA PHE A 596 7.48 6.44 -5.74
C PHE A 596 6.95 5.03 -6.04
N GLY A 597 7.83 4.15 -6.53
CA GLY A 597 7.53 2.72 -6.67
C GLY A 597 8.66 1.90 -7.24
N GLN A 598 8.52 0.58 -7.19
CA GLN A 598 9.51 -0.41 -7.59
C GLN A 598 9.21 -0.98 -8.98
N ALA A 599 8.98 -0.08 -9.95
CA ALA A 599 8.68 -0.40 -11.33
C ALA A 599 7.34 -1.13 -11.59
N GLU A 600 6.33 -0.98 -10.72
CA GLU A 600 5.00 -1.54 -10.93
C GLU A 600 4.29 -0.91 -12.14
N THR A 601 4.60 0.36 -12.43
CA THR A 601 4.21 1.09 -13.65
C THR A 601 5.43 1.80 -14.25
N PRO A 602 5.38 2.24 -15.53
CA PRO A 602 6.49 2.97 -16.15
C PRO A 602 6.89 4.25 -15.41
N ASP A 603 5.93 4.93 -14.79
CA ASP A 603 6.10 6.16 -13.99
C ASP A 603 6.31 5.88 -12.50
N ALA A 604 6.37 4.62 -12.05
CA ALA A 604 6.74 4.27 -10.69
C ALA A 604 8.27 4.27 -10.57
N PHE A 605 8.84 5.41 -10.17
CA PHE A 605 10.29 5.62 -10.09
C PHE A 605 10.83 5.33 -8.69
N TRP A 606 12.07 4.87 -8.64
CA TRP A 606 12.86 4.79 -7.43
C TRP A 606 14.19 5.53 -7.63
N GLY A 607 14.14 6.83 -7.37
CA GLY A 607 15.31 7.69 -7.44
C GLY A 607 15.76 7.90 -8.88
N PRO A 608 14.96 8.57 -9.72
CA PRO A 608 15.39 8.93 -11.06
C PRO A 608 16.54 9.94 -10.93
N ARG A 609 17.73 9.63 -11.45
CA ARG A 609 18.93 10.46 -11.24
C ARG A 609 19.33 11.30 -12.44
N ASP A 610 18.97 10.85 -13.64
CA ASP A 610 19.30 11.58 -14.85
C ASP A 610 18.17 11.60 -15.87
N VAL A 611 18.18 12.64 -16.71
CA VAL A 611 17.19 12.86 -17.76
C VAL A 611 17.87 13.44 -19.00
N VAL A 612 17.56 12.91 -20.18
CA VAL A 612 17.94 13.51 -21.47
C VAL A 612 16.76 13.54 -22.43
N VAL A 613 16.80 14.46 -23.39
CA VAL A 613 15.71 14.64 -24.37
C VAL A 613 16.30 14.56 -25.77
N ASP A 614 15.66 13.79 -26.64
CA ASP A 614 16.07 13.67 -28.04
C ASP A 614 15.51 14.82 -28.92
N SER A 615 15.83 14.78 -30.21
CA SER A 615 15.37 15.78 -31.18
C SER A 615 13.87 15.72 -31.49
N GLU A 616 13.21 14.61 -31.16
CA GLU A 616 11.76 14.40 -31.34
C GLU A 616 10.97 14.84 -30.10
N GLY A 617 11.65 15.12 -28.99
CA GLY A 617 11.06 15.51 -27.71
C GLY A 617 10.73 14.32 -26.81
N ASN A 618 11.28 13.13 -27.09
CA ASN A 618 11.18 11.98 -26.20
C ASN A 618 12.13 12.16 -25.02
N VAL A 619 11.65 11.85 -23.82
CA VAL A 619 12.32 12.09 -22.54
C VAL A 619 12.79 10.76 -21.98
N PHE A 620 14.10 10.57 -21.91
CA PHE A 620 14.77 9.40 -21.37
C PHE A 620 15.09 9.64 -19.91
N VAL A 621 14.68 8.72 -19.05
CA VAL A 621 14.82 8.84 -17.60
C VAL A 621 15.60 7.65 -17.06
N SER A 622 16.71 7.96 -16.39
CA SER A 622 17.52 6.98 -15.67
C SER A 622 16.88 6.68 -14.31
N ASP A 623 16.02 5.64 -14.25
CA ASP A 623 15.35 5.17 -13.04
C ASP A 623 16.29 4.24 -12.25
N THR A 624 17.30 4.86 -11.62
CA THR A 624 18.48 4.18 -11.08
C THR A 624 18.12 3.06 -10.08
N GLY A 625 17.26 3.33 -9.10
CA GLY A 625 16.90 2.33 -8.08
C GLY A 625 16.15 1.12 -8.63
N ASN A 626 15.46 1.29 -9.76
CA ASN A 626 14.76 0.21 -10.45
C ASN A 626 15.57 -0.43 -11.59
N LYS A 627 16.82 -0.01 -11.79
CA LYS A 627 17.77 -0.62 -12.76
C LYS A 627 17.23 -0.63 -14.20
N ARG A 628 16.54 0.43 -14.59
CA ARG A 628 15.99 0.62 -15.93
C ARG A 628 16.15 2.05 -16.44
N ILE A 629 16.07 2.22 -17.75
CA ILE A 629 15.83 3.51 -18.39
C ILE A 629 14.42 3.47 -18.97
N VAL A 630 13.62 4.48 -18.67
CA VAL A 630 12.23 4.60 -19.16
C VAL A 630 12.13 5.81 -20.08
N ILE A 631 11.40 5.66 -21.17
CA ILE A 631 11.29 6.65 -22.24
C ILE A 631 9.84 7.13 -22.27
N PHE A 632 9.65 8.44 -22.26
CA PHE A 632 8.35 9.11 -22.26
C PHE A 632 8.25 10.06 -23.44
N ASP A 633 7.03 10.46 -23.80
CA ASP A 633 6.82 11.64 -24.64
C ASP A 633 6.99 12.94 -23.82
N SER A 634 6.92 14.08 -24.50
CA SER A 634 7.06 15.40 -23.89
C SER A 634 5.98 15.77 -22.86
N ASN A 635 4.88 14.99 -22.77
CA ASN A 635 3.78 15.15 -21.81
C ASN A 635 3.84 14.14 -20.66
N GLY A 636 4.80 13.22 -20.66
CA GLY A 636 4.96 12.19 -19.62
C GLY A 636 4.21 10.89 -19.90
N ALA A 637 3.73 10.63 -21.13
CA ALA A 637 3.17 9.34 -21.48
C ALA A 637 4.30 8.33 -21.80
N PRO A 638 4.27 7.10 -21.26
CA PRO A 638 5.34 6.14 -21.47
C PRO A 638 5.35 5.61 -22.91
N LEU A 639 6.53 5.58 -23.51
CA LEU A 639 6.78 5.08 -24.86
C LEU A 639 7.46 3.71 -24.85
N SER A 640 8.52 3.55 -24.05
CA SER A 640 9.33 2.33 -24.00
C SER A 640 10.17 2.27 -22.72
N GLN A 641 10.84 1.13 -22.48
CA GLN A 641 11.81 0.98 -21.39
C GLN A 641 12.85 -0.08 -21.74
N THR A 642 14.03 0.00 -21.12
CA THR A 642 15.10 -1.00 -21.25
C THR A 642 15.81 -1.25 -19.92
N THR A 643 16.19 -2.50 -19.67
CA THR A 643 16.83 -2.93 -18.40
C THR A 643 18.28 -3.37 -18.57
N ALA A 644 18.76 -3.59 -19.81
CA ALA A 644 20.15 -3.79 -20.28
C ALA A 644 21.16 -4.54 -19.37
N GLY A 645 20.73 -5.28 -18.35
CA GLY A 645 21.59 -5.77 -17.27
C GLY A 645 22.20 -4.66 -16.39
N PHE A 646 21.55 -3.50 -16.26
CA PHE A 646 22.08 -2.37 -15.50
C PHE A 646 22.25 -2.68 -14.01
N ASN A 647 23.24 -2.02 -13.42
CA ASN A 647 23.51 -2.01 -12.01
C ASN A 647 23.97 -0.61 -11.60
N GLU A 648 23.00 0.21 -11.21
CA GLU A 648 23.20 1.62 -10.88
C GLU A 648 23.66 2.45 -12.07
N GLN A 649 22.89 2.37 -13.15
CA GLN A 649 22.96 3.32 -14.25
C GLN A 649 22.57 4.71 -13.74
N VAL A 650 23.43 5.70 -13.98
CA VAL A 650 23.21 7.08 -13.52
C VAL A 650 23.16 8.03 -14.69
N GLY A 651 24.32 8.55 -15.13
CA GLY A 651 24.38 9.44 -16.28
C GLY A 651 23.99 8.77 -17.57
N ILE A 652 23.18 9.45 -18.37
CA ILE A 652 22.79 9.00 -19.71
C ILE A 652 23.02 10.11 -20.73
N ALA A 653 23.34 9.76 -21.98
CA ALA A 653 23.50 10.71 -23.07
C ALA A 653 23.12 10.08 -24.41
N LEU A 654 22.73 10.92 -25.36
CA LEU A 654 22.36 10.52 -26.72
C LEU A 654 23.39 11.05 -27.72
N ASP A 655 23.73 10.25 -28.73
CA ASP A 655 24.44 10.75 -29.91
C ASP A 655 23.48 11.30 -30.97
N ALA A 656 24.04 11.86 -32.04
CA ALA A 656 23.26 12.42 -33.15
C ALA A 656 22.43 11.39 -33.93
N GLN A 657 22.71 10.10 -33.75
CA GLN A 657 21.99 8.98 -34.37
C GLN A 657 20.88 8.45 -33.45
N GLY A 658 20.79 8.93 -32.21
CA GLY A 658 19.83 8.48 -31.22
C GLY A 658 20.27 7.24 -30.44
N ASN A 659 21.54 6.84 -30.53
CA ASN A 659 22.08 5.80 -29.67
C ASN A 659 22.23 6.34 -28.25
N LEU A 660 21.88 5.51 -27.27
CA LEU A 660 21.84 5.85 -25.87
C LEU A 660 23.09 5.30 -25.18
N PHE A 661 23.86 6.16 -24.55
CA PHE A 661 25.00 5.78 -23.72
C PHE A 661 24.59 5.92 -22.26
N ALA A 662 24.89 4.91 -21.45
CA ALA A 662 24.60 4.89 -20.02
C ALA A 662 25.85 4.56 -19.22
N ALA A 663 26.12 5.36 -18.19
CA ALA A 663 27.14 5.09 -17.18
C ALA A 663 26.61 4.07 -16.17
N ASP A 664 26.94 2.79 -16.39
CA ASP A 664 26.53 1.65 -15.57
C ASP A 664 27.53 1.46 -14.41
N THR A 665 27.39 2.33 -13.41
CA THR A 665 28.44 2.67 -12.44
C THR A 665 28.95 1.45 -11.68
N TRP A 666 28.06 0.63 -11.12
CA TRP A 666 28.47 -0.50 -10.29
C TRP A 666 28.91 -1.72 -11.11
N ASN A 667 28.61 -1.73 -12.41
CA ASN A 667 29.25 -2.65 -13.36
C ASN A 667 30.54 -2.07 -13.96
N GLN A 668 30.97 -0.88 -13.54
CA GLN A 668 32.22 -0.22 -13.92
C GLN A 668 32.39 -0.11 -15.45
N ARG A 669 31.31 0.23 -16.16
CA ARG A 669 31.30 0.23 -17.62
C ARG A 669 30.38 1.29 -18.19
N ILE A 670 30.65 1.68 -19.42
CA ILE A 670 29.70 2.40 -20.26
C ILE A 670 29.00 1.36 -21.14
N VAL A 671 27.67 1.46 -21.23
CA VAL A 671 26.86 0.65 -22.14
C VAL A 671 26.27 1.58 -23.20
N MET A 672 26.51 1.27 -24.47
CA MET A 672 25.86 1.88 -25.62
C MET A 672 24.70 0.99 -26.07
N LEU A 673 23.53 1.57 -26.21
CA LEU A 673 22.34 0.94 -26.75
C LEU A 673 21.99 1.57 -28.09
N ASP A 674 21.78 0.73 -29.10
CA ASP A 674 21.33 1.15 -30.42
C ASP A 674 19.81 1.02 -30.57
N THR A 675 19.27 1.70 -31.57
CA THR A 675 17.84 1.68 -31.96
C THR A 675 17.65 0.87 -33.24
N ALA A 676 18.20 -0.36 -33.27
CA ALA A 676 18.11 -1.24 -34.44
C ALA A 676 16.66 -1.58 -34.84
N MET A 677 15.71 -1.44 -33.91
CA MET A 677 14.26 -1.41 -34.18
C MET A 677 13.66 -0.15 -33.55
N GLU A 678 12.79 0.57 -34.27
CA GLU A 678 12.16 1.80 -33.77
C GLU A 678 11.58 1.62 -32.36
N GLY A 679 12.11 2.40 -31.41
CA GLY A 679 11.65 2.42 -30.01
C GLY A 679 12.17 1.29 -29.11
N ILE A 680 13.01 0.38 -29.59
CA ILE A 680 13.63 -0.69 -28.79
C ILE A 680 15.14 -0.44 -28.68
N TYR A 681 15.59 -0.22 -27.46
CA TYR A 681 17.01 0.00 -27.14
C TYR A 681 17.69 -1.29 -26.71
N THR A 682 18.61 -1.77 -27.54
CA THR A 682 19.38 -3.01 -27.29
C THR A 682 20.86 -2.72 -27.09
N PRO A 683 21.54 -3.39 -26.13
CA PRO A 683 22.98 -3.24 -25.97
C PRO A 683 23.74 -3.58 -27.25
N ALA A 684 24.50 -2.63 -27.77
CA ALA A 684 25.26 -2.74 -29.01
C ALA A 684 26.77 -2.76 -28.77
N ASN A 685 27.24 -1.98 -27.80
CA ASN A 685 28.64 -1.94 -27.39
C ASN A 685 28.74 -1.68 -25.88
N GLU A 686 29.80 -2.16 -25.25
CA GLU A 686 30.13 -1.84 -23.86
C GLU A 686 31.63 -1.90 -23.62
N TRP A 687 32.14 -1.04 -22.74
CA TRP A 687 33.55 -1.05 -22.38
C TRP A 687 33.75 -0.64 -20.92
N PRO A 688 34.77 -1.21 -20.24
CA PRO A 688 35.03 -0.92 -18.84
C PRO A 688 35.61 0.49 -18.64
N VAL A 689 35.30 1.09 -17.50
CA VAL A 689 35.84 2.36 -17.02
C VAL A 689 36.57 2.12 -15.69
N GLN A 690 37.90 2.27 -15.71
CA GLN A 690 38.78 2.02 -14.58
C GLN A 690 38.89 3.24 -13.66
N GLY A 691 37.83 3.52 -12.90
CA GLY A 691 37.77 4.66 -11.97
C GLY A 691 36.58 4.57 -11.02
N TRP A 692 35.51 3.93 -11.48
CA TRP A 692 34.25 3.79 -10.75
C TRP A 692 34.27 2.61 -9.76
N TYR A 693 35.17 2.63 -8.80
CA TYR A 693 35.39 1.51 -7.88
C TYR A 693 34.45 1.47 -6.68
N SER A 694 33.70 2.55 -6.45
CA SER A 694 32.96 2.77 -5.22
C SER A 694 31.46 2.57 -5.36
N ASP A 695 30.90 2.02 -4.29
CA ASP A 695 29.47 1.84 -4.14
C ASP A 695 28.77 3.10 -3.59
N SER A 696 29.47 4.25 -3.54
CA SER A 696 28.93 5.51 -3.04
C SER A 696 27.62 5.86 -3.73
N LEU A 697 26.57 6.11 -2.94
CA LEU A 697 25.30 6.61 -3.46
C LEU A 697 25.40 8.09 -3.86
N ASP A 698 26.49 8.77 -3.51
CA ASP A 698 26.69 10.19 -3.76
C ASP A 698 27.62 10.45 -4.96
N ASN A 699 28.72 9.70 -5.08
CA ASN A 699 29.74 9.90 -6.10
C ASN A 699 29.35 9.17 -7.39
N LYS A 700 28.42 9.74 -8.16
CA LYS A 700 27.96 9.10 -9.39
C LYS A 700 28.48 9.79 -10.65
N PRO A 701 29.00 9.03 -11.62
CA PRO A 701 29.49 9.58 -12.87
C PRO A 701 28.36 9.97 -13.82
N TYR A 702 28.62 11.02 -14.61
CA TYR A 702 27.80 11.41 -15.76
C TYR A 702 28.58 11.27 -17.06
N ILE A 703 27.84 11.26 -18.16
CA ILE A 703 28.33 11.04 -19.52
C ILE A 703 27.86 12.17 -20.43
N ALA A 704 28.70 12.58 -21.37
CA ALA A 704 28.36 13.49 -22.44
C ALA A 704 28.91 12.97 -23.76
N VAL A 705 28.09 13.04 -24.82
CA VAL A 705 28.52 12.77 -26.19
C VAL A 705 28.92 14.10 -26.84
N LEU A 706 30.14 14.18 -27.34
CA LEU A 706 30.64 15.35 -28.05
C LEU A 706 30.12 15.39 -29.50
N PRO A 707 30.08 16.57 -30.14
CA PRO A 707 29.66 16.70 -31.54
C PRO A 707 30.47 15.87 -32.55
N ASP A 708 31.71 15.50 -32.20
CA ASP A 708 32.58 14.64 -33.00
C ASP A 708 32.39 13.13 -32.73
N GLY A 709 31.45 12.77 -31.85
CA GLY A 709 31.12 11.39 -31.47
C GLY A 709 31.98 10.82 -30.35
N ARG A 710 32.95 11.57 -29.81
CA ARG A 710 33.71 11.12 -28.63
C ARG A 710 32.85 11.16 -27.37
N ILE A 711 33.17 10.29 -26.43
CA ILE A 711 32.42 10.10 -25.19
C ILE A 711 33.25 10.61 -24.02
N ALA A 712 32.76 11.66 -23.36
CA ALA A 712 33.38 12.20 -22.15
C ALA A 712 32.61 11.70 -20.92
N VAL A 713 33.32 11.25 -19.90
CA VAL A 713 32.71 10.83 -18.64
C VAL A 713 33.44 11.39 -17.45
N THR A 714 32.70 11.64 -16.37
CA THR A 714 33.30 12.03 -15.10
C THR A 714 33.78 10.80 -14.33
N ASP A 715 34.91 10.95 -13.65
CA ASP A 715 35.37 10.02 -12.62
C ASP A 715 35.46 10.83 -11.31
N PRO A 716 34.36 10.88 -10.53
CA PRO A 716 34.28 11.75 -9.36
C PRO A 716 35.38 11.46 -8.33
N GLU A 717 35.71 10.18 -8.11
CA GLU A 717 36.66 9.75 -7.10
C GLU A 717 38.11 9.85 -7.56
N GLY A 718 38.35 9.71 -8.87
CA GLY A 718 39.62 10.03 -9.49
C GLY A 718 39.84 11.53 -9.69
N TYR A 719 38.88 12.40 -9.33
CA TYR A 719 38.98 13.85 -9.50
C TYR A 719 39.31 14.27 -10.95
N ARG A 720 38.72 13.57 -11.93
CA ARG A 720 39.12 13.70 -13.34
C ARG A 720 37.96 13.53 -14.31
N VAL A 721 38.24 13.85 -15.57
CA VAL A 721 37.39 13.55 -16.73
C VAL A 721 38.14 12.61 -17.66
N LEU A 722 37.47 11.57 -18.12
CA LEU A 722 38.00 10.57 -19.05
C LEU A 722 37.34 10.77 -20.41
N LEU A 723 38.15 10.71 -21.47
CA LEU A 723 37.69 10.82 -22.86
C LEU A 723 37.93 9.52 -23.62
N PHE A 724 36.88 9.02 -24.26
CA PHE A 724 36.88 7.83 -25.08
C PHE A 724 36.45 8.15 -26.51
N THR A 725 36.86 7.32 -27.47
CA THR A 725 36.24 7.25 -28.79
C THR A 725 34.84 6.62 -28.72
N ALA A 726 34.04 6.75 -29.78
CA ALA A 726 32.70 6.14 -29.86
C ALA A 726 32.71 4.60 -29.71
N ASP A 727 33.81 3.95 -30.06
CA ASP A 727 34.04 2.50 -29.91
C ASP A 727 34.64 2.11 -28.55
N GLY A 728 34.84 3.07 -27.65
CA GLY A 728 35.26 2.81 -26.27
C GLY A 728 36.78 2.76 -26.04
N GLN A 729 37.59 3.24 -26.98
CA GLN A 729 39.04 3.35 -26.77
C GLN A 729 39.36 4.63 -25.99
N PHE A 730 40.05 4.47 -24.86
CA PHE A 730 40.53 5.60 -24.07
C PHE A 730 41.50 6.47 -24.87
N GLN A 731 41.36 7.80 -24.76
CA GLN A 731 42.23 8.77 -25.42
C GLN A 731 43.01 9.63 -24.44
N TYR A 732 42.30 10.37 -23.59
CA TYR A 732 42.88 11.38 -22.72
C TYR A 732 42.18 11.40 -21.36
N THR A 733 42.93 11.77 -20.33
CA THR A 733 42.40 12.15 -19.02
C THR A 733 42.98 13.49 -18.59
N TRP A 734 42.21 14.28 -17.87
CA TRP A 734 42.71 15.47 -17.19
C TRP A 734 41.98 15.69 -15.87
N GLY A 735 42.68 16.33 -14.94
CA GLY A 735 42.32 16.35 -13.53
C GLY A 735 43.41 15.64 -12.72
N ASP A 736 42.99 14.85 -11.73
CA ASP A 736 43.84 14.04 -10.83
C ASP A 736 44.56 14.84 -9.73
N ASP A 737 44.27 16.14 -9.58
CA ASP A 737 44.75 16.95 -8.46
C ASP A 737 43.56 17.40 -7.59
N PRO A 738 43.43 16.88 -6.36
CA PRO A 738 42.38 17.30 -5.44
C PRO A 738 42.59 18.73 -4.90
N ASP A 739 43.64 19.46 -5.30
CA ASP A 739 43.79 20.88 -5.00
C ASP A 739 42.64 21.69 -5.64
N THR A 740 41.57 21.83 -4.85
CA THR A 740 40.33 22.53 -5.16
C THR A 740 40.48 23.98 -5.63
N THR A 741 41.68 24.58 -5.52
CA THR A 741 41.92 25.93 -6.02
C THR A 741 42.11 25.99 -7.54
N VAL A 742 42.60 24.91 -8.17
CA VAL A 742 42.92 24.86 -9.62
C VAL A 742 42.42 23.58 -10.31
N GLY A 743 42.29 22.47 -9.59
CA GLY A 743 41.85 21.16 -10.08
C GLY A 743 40.36 20.88 -9.90
N LEU A 744 39.94 19.67 -10.26
CA LEU A 744 38.58 19.16 -10.07
C LEU A 744 38.45 18.59 -8.64
N GLY A 745 37.43 18.99 -7.89
CA GLY A 745 37.20 18.51 -6.53
C GLY A 745 36.30 17.28 -6.44
N LEU A 746 35.14 17.31 -7.09
CA LEU A 746 34.23 16.17 -7.24
C LEU A 746 33.42 16.38 -8.53
N PRO A 747 33.99 16.05 -9.70
CA PRO A 747 33.32 16.23 -10.98
C PRO A 747 32.15 15.24 -11.08
N ILE A 748 30.92 15.73 -11.09
CA ILE A 748 29.71 14.88 -11.14
C ILE A 748 29.01 15.08 -12.47
N GLY A 749 28.49 16.28 -12.73
CA GLY A 749 27.77 16.59 -13.97
C GLY A 749 28.69 16.95 -15.12
N ILE A 750 28.29 16.61 -16.34
CA ILE A 750 29.03 16.94 -17.56
C ILE A 750 28.06 17.22 -18.71
N ALA A 751 28.39 18.21 -19.55
CA ALA A 751 27.63 18.51 -20.76
C ALA A 751 28.55 18.98 -21.89
N ALA A 752 28.27 18.51 -23.10
CA ALA A 752 28.95 18.97 -24.31
C ALA A 752 28.45 20.36 -24.72
N ALA A 753 29.38 21.24 -25.07
CA ALA A 753 29.07 22.54 -25.65
C ALA A 753 29.03 22.43 -27.19
N PRO A 754 28.21 23.26 -27.88
CA PRO A 754 28.14 23.27 -29.35
C PRO A 754 29.47 23.56 -30.06
N ASP A 755 30.42 24.21 -29.37
CA ASP A 755 31.75 24.52 -29.87
C ASP A 755 32.75 23.36 -29.72
N GLY A 756 32.29 22.19 -29.25
CA GLY A 756 33.10 21.00 -29.00
C GLY A 756 33.82 21.00 -27.64
N GLY A 757 33.57 21.99 -26.78
CA GLY A 757 34.05 22.00 -25.40
C GLY A 757 33.20 21.16 -24.44
N LEU A 758 33.63 21.10 -23.18
CA LEU A 758 32.93 20.39 -22.11
C LEU A 758 32.71 21.31 -20.90
N TRP A 759 31.47 21.37 -20.43
CA TRP A 759 31.14 21.91 -19.12
C TRP A 759 31.11 20.78 -18.09
N VAL A 760 31.71 21.02 -16.93
CA VAL A 760 31.78 20.06 -15.81
C VAL A 760 31.29 20.74 -14.55
N ALA A 761 30.29 20.16 -13.88
CA ALA A 761 29.83 20.58 -12.57
C ALA A 761 30.69 19.91 -11.48
N ASP A 762 31.39 20.72 -10.71
CA ASP A 762 32.26 20.30 -9.61
C ASP A 762 31.55 20.51 -8.28
N ALA A 763 30.98 19.41 -7.77
CA ALA A 763 30.10 19.39 -6.61
C ALA A 763 30.81 19.80 -5.31
N ALA A 764 32.09 19.42 -5.13
CA ALA A 764 32.83 19.70 -3.91
C ALA A 764 33.22 21.18 -3.78
N THR A 765 33.42 21.86 -4.90
CA THR A 765 33.91 23.24 -4.90
C THR A 765 32.82 24.27 -5.20
N GLY A 766 31.62 23.85 -5.58
CA GLY A 766 30.52 24.75 -5.93
C GLY A 766 30.78 25.52 -7.22
N ARG A 767 31.47 24.91 -8.19
CA ARG A 767 31.89 25.56 -9.45
C ARG A 767 31.39 24.79 -10.66
N VAL A 768 31.24 25.51 -11.77
CA VAL A 768 31.03 24.91 -13.09
C VAL A 768 32.17 25.36 -14.01
N LEU A 769 32.86 24.39 -14.60
CA LEU A 769 34.15 24.57 -15.26
C LEU A 769 34.02 24.25 -16.74
N TYR A 770 34.62 25.07 -17.60
CA TYR A 770 34.65 24.81 -19.04
C TYR A 770 36.05 24.40 -19.49
N PHE A 771 36.13 23.30 -20.22
CA PHE A 771 37.36 22.75 -20.78
C PHE A 771 37.28 22.72 -22.31
N THR A 772 38.40 23.05 -22.95
CA THR A 772 38.59 22.75 -24.37
C THR A 772 38.96 21.28 -24.49
N VAL A 773 38.27 20.54 -25.35
CA VAL A 773 38.61 19.13 -25.59
C VAL A 773 39.83 19.06 -26.53
N PRO A 774 40.84 18.21 -26.23
CA PRO A 774 42.05 18.07 -27.03
C PRO A 774 41.85 17.56 -28.45
#